data_AF-A0A1G7GQS3-F1
#
_entry.id   AF-A0A1G7GQS3-F1
#
_cell.length_a   1.000
_cell.length_b   1.000
_cell.length_c   1.000
_cell.angle_alpha   90.00
_cell.angle_beta   90.00
_cell.angle_gamma   90.00
#
_symmetry.space_group_name_H-M   'P 1'
#
loop_
_entity.id
_entity.type
_entity.pdbx_description
1 polymer ?
#
loop_
_entity_poly.entity_id
_entity_poly.type
_entity_poly.pdbx_seq_one_letter_code
_entity_poly.pdbx_strand_id
1 'polypeptide(L)'
;MSGVSGTAGTGASGDDSLRDALATFVSYIPDGTTIPEATWRARHRNVIVATLLQLPLWFLLGIYSGTTPIAAARIPATPLPLIFLEIGIVFAFAAAAWFGPFSRRVRTALSITALLASSVVLVQFSGGYIEAHFHFFVAMAVVATYEDWLPFALGLGYVVFTHGVFGTIEASRVYNHTAAINNPWVWGLIHGIFVLFLALALLSNWVSTERSREEAREQLAQARDRAQQIDDLEAKQTEIERQREEAEEAKAEAERKMAEVRERNEHLERVADRYRAQMDRAADGDLSVRVEIDDENDAMGEIGTAFNGMLAELESTVDEIQTFADEVATESDQVSTEAAEARTASESLTESVERITTATDQQREKLEATADEMTDLSATIEEVAASAETVAESSQATADVADRGEETAHRAREQAQDVRTAIESTVERVESLDEQMDEIGEIVELIGDIAEQTNMLALNANIEAARAGDGGGDAGDGFAVVANEVKNLAEETRSAAGDIEQLIEGTRAESREAVAKAQEAESSVVEGIEAIDDAVEAFEDVSENAAETDNGVQEISDTVDEQAASTEEAVAMIDEVTDLSRETAEETDTVSRVAQEQSASISEAEAAVSTLRTRAEDLQSLLSEFTVQPGSRDATGSNPAVGDGGN
;
A
#
# COMPACT_ATOMS: atom_id res chain seq x y z
N MET A 1 118.03 -34.03 68.58
CA MET A 1 117.29 -32.85 69.07
C MET A 1 116.53 -32.32 67.87
N SER A 2 115.33 -32.84 67.67
CA SER A 2 114.67 -32.91 66.36
C SER A 2 113.22 -32.48 66.59
N GLY A 3 112.71 -31.41 65.99
CA GLY A 3 112.36 -31.26 64.57
C GLY A 3 110.82 -31.10 64.52
N VAL A 4 110.11 -30.41 63.63
CA VAL A 4 110.24 -29.91 62.24
C VAL A 4 108.91 -29.13 62.02
N SER A 5 108.87 -27.84 61.65
CA SER A 5 108.69 -27.23 60.30
C SER A 5 107.26 -27.07 59.75
N GLY A 6 106.98 -25.89 59.17
CA GLY A 6 106.08 -25.67 58.01
C GLY A 6 104.64 -25.21 58.28
N THR A 7 103.95 -24.34 57.53
CA THR A 7 104.17 -23.12 56.69
C THR A 7 102.86 -22.86 55.92
N ALA A 8 102.42 -21.59 55.81
CA ALA A 8 101.68 -20.90 54.69
C ALA A 8 100.43 -21.56 54.04
N GLY A 9 99.42 -20.88 53.48
CA GLY A 9 99.14 -19.47 53.17
C GLY A 9 97.91 -19.37 52.21
N THR A 10 97.30 -18.17 52.16
CA THR A 10 96.56 -17.47 51.06
C THR A 10 95.27 -18.06 50.42
N GLY A 11 94.25 -17.21 50.27
CA GLY A 11 92.97 -17.50 49.59
C GLY A 11 92.83 -16.94 48.16
N ALA A 12 91.85 -17.47 47.41
CA ALA A 12 91.38 -16.99 46.09
C ALA A 12 89.90 -17.40 45.79
N SER A 13 89.13 -16.42 45.27
CA SER A 13 87.91 -16.38 44.40
C SER A 13 86.83 -17.50 44.34
N GLY A 14 85.55 -17.08 44.39
CA GLY A 14 84.33 -17.92 44.46
C GLY A 14 83.65 -18.43 43.16
N ASP A 15 84.28 -18.36 41.99
CA ASP A 15 83.72 -18.97 40.75
C ASP A 15 84.07 -20.46 40.60
N ASP A 16 85.10 -20.92 41.35
CA ASP A 16 85.44 -22.34 41.43
C ASP A 16 84.43 -23.16 42.26
N SER A 17 83.62 -22.52 43.13
CA SER A 17 82.75 -23.26 44.08
C SER A 17 81.51 -23.90 43.47
N LEU A 18 80.90 -23.33 42.42
CA LEU A 18 79.74 -23.91 41.74
C LEU A 18 80.14 -24.97 40.70
N ARG A 19 81.29 -24.77 40.05
CA ARG A 19 81.88 -25.78 39.16
C ARG A 19 82.41 -26.97 39.94
N ASP A 20 83.05 -26.74 41.10
CA ASP A 20 83.47 -27.83 41.99
C ASP A 20 82.27 -28.54 42.60
N ALA A 21 81.19 -27.85 42.99
CA ALA A 21 79.98 -28.52 43.49
C ALA A 21 79.34 -29.44 42.43
N LEU A 22 79.26 -29.01 41.16
CA LEU A 22 78.75 -29.83 40.06
C LEU A 22 79.72 -30.94 39.63
N ALA A 23 81.03 -30.67 39.58
CA ALA A 23 82.06 -31.67 39.27
C ALA A 23 82.14 -32.75 40.35
N THR A 24 82.02 -32.35 41.63
CA THR A 24 81.95 -33.26 42.77
C THR A 24 80.70 -34.12 42.67
N PHE A 25 79.52 -33.53 42.43
CA PHE A 25 78.28 -34.31 42.24
C PHE A 25 78.39 -35.33 41.10
N VAL A 26 78.97 -34.95 39.94
CA VAL A 26 79.18 -35.85 38.80
C VAL A 26 80.22 -36.94 39.10
N SER A 27 81.26 -36.65 39.88
CA SER A 27 82.26 -37.66 40.30
C SER A 27 81.67 -38.74 41.22
N TYR A 28 80.59 -38.41 41.94
CA TYR A 28 79.84 -39.32 42.80
C TYR A 28 78.65 -40.00 42.09
N ILE A 29 78.61 -40.05 40.76
CA ILE A 29 77.67 -40.88 39.99
C ILE A 29 78.40 -42.15 39.53
N PRO A 30 78.18 -43.31 40.18
CA PRO A 30 78.90 -44.51 39.81
C PRO A 30 78.45 -45.09 38.48
N ASP A 31 79.41 -45.77 37.88
CA ASP A 31 79.36 -46.28 36.52
C ASP A 31 79.29 -47.81 36.51
N GLY A 32 78.87 -48.41 37.63
CA GLY A 32 78.75 -49.85 37.82
C GLY A 32 80.08 -50.59 38.03
N THR A 33 81.24 -49.93 38.04
CA THR A 33 82.54 -50.61 38.21
C THR A 33 83.01 -50.72 39.67
N THR A 34 82.41 -49.94 40.57
CA THR A 34 82.78 -49.87 42.00
C THR A 34 82.29 -51.07 42.83
N ILE A 35 81.29 -51.83 42.35
CA ILE A 35 80.84 -53.06 43.01
C ILE A 35 81.81 -54.22 42.68
N PRO A 36 82.37 -54.91 43.69
CA PRO A 36 83.19 -56.11 43.49
C PRO A 36 82.49 -57.16 42.63
N GLU A 37 83.23 -57.79 41.74
CA GLU A 37 82.69 -58.71 40.73
C GLU A 37 81.85 -59.86 41.31
N ALA A 38 82.19 -60.36 42.51
CA ALA A 38 81.40 -61.38 43.19
C ALA A 38 80.01 -60.87 43.64
N THR A 39 79.94 -59.65 44.16
CA THR A 39 78.69 -58.99 44.56
C THR A 39 77.84 -58.65 43.35
N TRP A 40 78.47 -58.18 42.25
CA TRP A 40 77.74 -57.93 41.01
C TRP A 40 77.16 -59.21 40.42
N ARG A 41 77.93 -60.31 40.34
CA ARG A 41 77.40 -61.60 39.86
C ARG A 41 76.24 -62.11 40.71
N ALA A 42 76.31 -61.94 42.03
CA ALA A 42 75.21 -62.33 42.92
C ALA A 42 73.94 -61.50 42.65
N ARG A 43 74.08 -60.16 42.57
CA ARG A 43 72.96 -59.26 42.25
C ARG A 43 72.39 -59.55 40.86
N HIS A 44 73.25 -59.68 39.86
CA HIS A 44 72.88 -59.96 38.47
C HIS A 44 72.11 -61.28 38.34
N ARG A 45 72.62 -62.34 38.99
CA ARG A 45 71.94 -63.64 39.06
C ARG A 45 70.57 -63.51 39.72
N ASN A 46 70.46 -62.78 40.83
CA ASN A 46 69.22 -62.62 41.56
C ASN A 46 68.18 -61.85 40.74
N VAL A 47 68.58 -60.81 40.01
CA VAL A 47 67.68 -60.06 39.11
C VAL A 47 67.14 -60.95 38.01
N ILE A 48 68.00 -61.69 37.30
CA ILE A 48 67.54 -62.57 36.21
C ILE A 48 66.66 -63.70 36.75
N VAL A 49 67.00 -64.30 37.89
CA VAL A 49 66.15 -65.32 38.53
C VAL A 49 64.80 -64.71 38.91
N ALA A 50 64.76 -63.51 39.49
CA ALA A 50 63.51 -62.83 39.81
C ALA A 50 62.66 -62.56 38.57
N THR A 51 63.25 -62.10 37.46
CA THR A 51 62.55 -61.90 36.19
C THR A 51 62.01 -63.22 35.63
N LEU A 52 62.81 -64.29 35.61
CA LEU A 52 62.38 -65.60 35.10
C LEU A 52 61.28 -66.24 35.95
N LEU A 53 61.29 -66.03 37.28
CA LEU A 53 60.25 -66.52 38.18
C LEU A 53 58.88 -65.87 37.95
N GLN A 54 58.83 -64.69 37.33
CA GLN A 54 57.59 -64.01 36.99
C GLN A 54 56.91 -64.59 35.73
N LEU A 55 57.67 -65.21 34.81
CA LEU A 55 57.13 -65.66 33.52
C LEU A 55 55.97 -66.66 33.62
N PRO A 56 55.98 -67.66 34.55
CA PRO A 56 54.83 -68.53 34.74
C PRO A 56 53.59 -67.78 35.23
N LEU A 57 53.76 -66.76 36.08
CA LEU A 57 52.66 -65.91 36.54
C LEU A 57 52.08 -65.09 35.38
N TRP A 58 52.91 -64.57 34.49
CA TRP A 58 52.45 -63.87 33.28
C TRP A 58 51.78 -64.79 32.28
N PHE A 59 52.25 -66.03 32.14
CA PHE A 59 51.58 -67.02 31.32
C PHE A 59 50.17 -67.32 31.84
N LEU A 60 50.03 -67.53 33.16
CA LEU A 60 48.73 -67.75 33.81
C LEU A 60 47.80 -66.54 33.70
N LEU A 61 48.34 -65.32 33.82
CA LEU A 61 47.57 -64.08 33.64
C LEU A 61 47.13 -63.91 32.19
N GLY A 62 48.00 -64.20 31.22
CA GLY A 62 47.71 -64.03 29.79
C GLY A 62 46.63 -64.98 29.26
N ILE A 63 46.57 -66.23 29.77
CA ILE A 63 45.52 -67.19 29.39
C ILE A 63 44.18 -66.92 30.09
N TYR A 64 44.17 -66.08 31.12
CA TYR A 64 42.96 -65.72 31.85
C TYR A 64 42.19 -64.61 31.11
N SER A 65 40.87 -64.77 30.97
CA SER A 65 39.98 -63.74 30.44
C SER A 65 38.71 -63.66 31.28
N GLY A 66 38.34 -62.47 31.75
CA GLY A 66 37.13 -62.27 32.58
C GLY A 66 37.30 -61.21 33.66
N THR A 67 36.25 -61.01 34.48
CA THR A 67 36.30 -60.12 35.64
C THR A 67 36.94 -60.80 36.84
N THR A 68 37.97 -60.21 37.44
CA THR A 68 38.57 -60.76 38.67
C THR A 68 37.78 -60.34 39.92
N PRO A 69 37.62 -61.23 40.92
CA PRO A 69 36.80 -60.95 42.11
C PRO A 69 37.44 -59.96 43.11
N ILE A 70 38.73 -59.64 42.96
CA ILE A 70 39.47 -58.83 43.94
C ILE A 70 39.50 -57.33 43.55
N ALA A 71 39.50 -57.01 42.26
CA ALA A 71 39.65 -55.62 41.78
C ALA A 71 38.52 -55.16 40.84
N ALA A 72 37.47 -55.99 40.64
CA ALA A 72 36.44 -55.79 39.61
C ALA A 72 37.02 -55.52 38.20
N ALA A 73 38.24 -56.03 37.96
CA ALA A 73 39.02 -55.71 36.79
C ALA A 73 38.64 -56.61 35.61
N ARG A 74 38.30 -56.05 34.44
CA ARG A 74 38.03 -56.80 33.20
C ARG A 74 39.35 -57.07 32.48
N ILE A 75 39.82 -58.31 32.54
CA ILE A 75 41.03 -58.74 31.84
C ILE A 75 40.67 -59.16 30.39
N PRO A 76 41.31 -58.57 29.36
CA PRO A 76 41.04 -58.89 27.96
C PRO A 76 41.59 -60.27 27.59
N ALA A 77 40.93 -60.95 26.65
CA ALA A 77 41.42 -62.23 26.12
C ALA A 77 42.65 -62.02 25.23
N THR A 78 43.78 -62.62 25.59
CA THR A 78 45.03 -62.53 24.82
C THR A 78 45.23 -63.79 23.97
N PRO A 79 45.48 -63.70 22.64
CA PRO A 79 45.73 -64.87 21.81
C PRO A 79 46.99 -65.64 22.25
N LEU A 80 46.89 -66.97 22.34
CA LEU A 80 48.00 -67.85 22.75
C LEU A 80 49.33 -67.59 22.01
N PRO A 81 49.39 -67.37 20.69
CA PRO A 81 50.65 -67.07 20.00
C PRO A 81 51.31 -65.79 20.49
N LEU A 82 50.51 -64.78 20.86
CA LEU A 82 50.99 -63.51 21.38
C LEU A 82 51.56 -63.67 22.80
N ILE A 83 50.91 -64.49 23.63
CA ILE A 83 51.41 -64.83 24.98
C ILE A 83 52.79 -65.49 24.89
N PHE A 84 52.95 -66.48 24.00
CA PHE A 84 54.23 -67.13 23.79
C PHE A 84 55.29 -66.20 23.19
N LEU A 85 54.91 -65.28 22.29
CA LEU A 85 55.82 -64.30 21.71
C LEU A 85 56.34 -63.33 22.77
N GLU A 86 55.45 -62.72 23.56
CA GLU A 86 55.81 -61.70 24.54
C GLU A 86 56.62 -62.28 25.71
N ILE A 87 56.20 -63.43 26.26
CA ILE A 87 56.97 -64.15 27.27
C ILE A 87 58.30 -64.65 26.68
N GLY A 88 58.30 -65.06 25.41
CA GLY A 88 59.49 -65.47 24.68
C GLY A 88 60.51 -64.35 24.52
N ILE A 89 60.07 -63.10 24.28
CA ILE A 89 60.95 -61.93 24.19
C ILE A 89 61.62 -61.66 25.55
N VAL A 90 60.86 -61.70 26.65
CA VAL A 90 61.43 -61.52 28.00
C VAL A 90 62.45 -62.63 28.32
N PHE A 91 62.10 -63.87 28.00
CA PHE A 91 63.00 -65.02 28.17
C PHE A 91 64.28 -64.88 27.33
N ALA A 92 64.18 -64.41 26.08
CA ALA A 92 65.32 -64.24 25.19
C ALA A 92 66.32 -63.20 25.73
N PHE A 93 65.84 -62.05 26.22
CA PHE A 93 66.71 -61.05 26.85
C PHE A 93 67.33 -61.57 28.15
N ALA A 94 66.57 -62.27 29.00
CA ALA A 94 67.08 -62.87 30.22
C ALA A 94 68.15 -63.95 29.94
N ALA A 95 67.93 -64.81 28.94
CA ALA A 95 68.88 -65.82 28.51
C ALA A 95 70.14 -65.20 27.89
N ALA A 96 69.99 -64.14 27.08
CA ALA A 96 71.12 -63.40 26.51
C ALA A 96 71.96 -62.70 27.59
N ALA A 97 71.32 -62.15 28.62
CA ALA A 97 72.01 -61.56 29.77
C ALA A 97 72.79 -62.61 30.58
N TRP A 98 72.24 -63.82 30.72
CA TRP A 98 72.83 -64.89 31.52
C TRP A 98 73.99 -65.61 30.80
N PHE A 99 73.79 -65.99 29.53
CA PHE A 99 74.71 -66.86 28.78
C PHE A 99 75.53 -66.14 27.71
N GLY A 100 75.18 -64.91 27.31
CA GLY A 100 75.83 -64.22 26.20
C GLY A 100 77.28 -63.82 26.48
N PRO A 101 78.19 -63.84 25.49
CA PRO A 101 79.61 -63.47 25.65
C PRO A 101 79.83 -61.95 25.73
N PHE A 102 78.96 -61.23 26.45
CA PHE A 102 78.96 -59.77 26.53
C PHE A 102 79.66 -59.23 27.79
N SER A 103 80.06 -57.95 27.74
CA SER A 103 80.64 -57.23 28.88
C SER A 103 79.63 -57.06 30.01
N ARG A 104 80.14 -56.79 31.23
CA ARG A 104 79.34 -56.56 32.44
C ARG A 104 78.21 -55.55 32.22
N ARG A 105 78.51 -54.38 31.63
CA ARG A 105 77.51 -53.34 31.35
C ARG A 105 76.45 -53.80 30.35
N VAL A 106 76.83 -54.54 29.30
CA VAL A 106 75.88 -55.06 28.32
C VAL A 106 74.97 -56.13 28.93
N ARG A 107 75.51 -57.03 29.76
CA ARG A 107 74.69 -58.01 30.49
C ARG A 107 73.72 -57.33 31.46
N THR A 108 74.19 -56.32 32.21
CA THR A 108 73.33 -55.50 33.07
C THR A 108 72.21 -54.86 32.26
N ALA A 109 72.52 -54.20 31.14
CA ALA A 109 71.52 -53.59 30.26
C ALA A 109 70.49 -54.61 29.75
N LEU A 110 70.93 -55.77 29.26
CA LEU A 110 70.03 -56.85 28.79
C LEU A 110 69.12 -57.37 29.92
N SER A 111 69.62 -57.51 31.14
CA SER A 111 68.82 -57.95 32.29
C SER A 111 67.74 -56.92 32.68
N ILE A 112 68.04 -55.64 32.52
CA ILE A 112 67.09 -54.55 32.82
C ILE A 112 66.03 -54.47 31.73
N THR A 113 66.43 -54.61 30.45
CA THR A 113 65.47 -54.71 29.35
C THR A 113 64.53 -55.91 29.56
N ALA A 114 65.04 -57.06 30.02
CA ALA A 114 64.20 -58.20 30.39
C ALA A 114 63.22 -57.86 31.53
N LEU A 115 63.70 -57.24 32.61
CA LEU A 115 62.87 -56.87 33.76
C LEU A 115 61.80 -55.84 33.39
N LEU A 116 62.12 -54.86 32.55
CA LEU A 116 61.17 -53.83 32.13
C LEU A 116 60.19 -54.33 31.07
N ALA A 117 60.62 -55.21 30.16
CA ALA A 117 59.72 -55.91 29.26
C ALA A 117 58.71 -56.78 30.04
N SER A 118 59.16 -57.41 31.14
CA SER A 118 58.27 -58.12 32.09
C SER A 118 57.16 -57.22 32.64
N SER A 119 57.48 -55.96 32.99
CA SER A 119 56.47 -54.98 33.44
C SER A 119 55.47 -54.61 32.34
N VAL A 120 55.91 -54.50 31.09
CA VAL A 120 55.03 -54.23 29.93
C VAL A 120 54.06 -55.39 29.71
N VAL A 121 54.57 -56.62 29.73
CA VAL A 121 53.74 -57.84 29.60
C VAL A 121 52.68 -57.90 30.70
N LEU A 122 53.05 -57.57 31.94
CA LEU A 122 52.09 -57.50 33.05
C LEU A 122 51.01 -56.44 32.81
N VAL A 123 51.38 -55.21 32.43
CA VAL A 123 50.42 -54.13 32.16
C VAL A 123 49.47 -54.53 31.02
N GLN A 124 50.02 -55.10 29.94
CA GLN A 124 49.24 -55.51 28.78
C GLN A 124 48.28 -56.66 29.10
N PHE A 125 48.75 -57.71 29.78
CA PHE A 125 47.88 -58.83 30.18
C PHE A 125 46.89 -58.45 31.27
N SER A 126 47.15 -57.42 32.06
CA SER A 126 46.17 -56.90 33.02
C SER A 126 45.05 -56.10 32.36
N GLY A 127 45.24 -55.60 31.13
CA GLY A 127 44.31 -54.68 30.46
C GLY A 127 44.53 -53.20 30.81
N GLY A 128 45.77 -52.80 31.11
CA GLY A 128 46.12 -51.40 31.37
C GLY A 128 45.81 -50.88 32.77
N TYR A 129 45.67 -51.76 33.78
CA TYR A 129 45.31 -51.34 35.14
C TYR A 129 46.41 -50.54 35.83
N ILE A 130 46.02 -49.51 36.57
CA ILE A 130 46.96 -48.60 37.26
C ILE A 130 47.83 -49.36 38.27
N GLU A 131 47.29 -50.37 38.96
CA GLU A 131 48.05 -51.15 39.96
C GLU A 131 49.18 -51.96 39.32
N ALA A 132 48.99 -52.44 38.09
CA ALA A 132 50.04 -53.14 37.34
C ALA A 132 51.23 -52.22 37.03
N HIS A 133 51.00 -50.91 36.93
CA HIS A 133 52.06 -49.92 36.71
C HIS A 133 52.99 -49.77 37.92
N PHE A 134 52.54 -50.13 39.14
CA PHE A 134 53.41 -50.12 40.32
C PHE A 134 54.60 -51.08 40.18
N HIS A 135 54.51 -52.10 39.32
CA HIS A 135 55.65 -52.96 39.02
C HIS A 135 56.83 -52.20 38.41
N PHE A 136 56.60 -51.10 37.66
CA PHE A 136 57.68 -50.25 37.16
C PHE A 136 58.44 -49.55 38.30
N PHE A 137 57.75 -49.11 39.35
CA PHE A 137 58.39 -48.49 40.53
C PHE A 137 59.25 -49.50 41.29
N VAL A 138 58.75 -50.73 41.46
CA VAL A 138 59.52 -51.83 42.07
C VAL A 138 60.71 -52.23 41.20
N ALA A 139 60.51 -52.35 39.89
CA ALA A 139 61.59 -52.65 38.94
C ALA A 139 62.69 -51.59 38.98
N MET A 140 62.34 -50.29 39.04
CA MET A 140 63.31 -49.21 39.15
C MET A 140 64.10 -49.23 40.48
N ALA A 141 63.49 -49.67 41.59
CA ALA A 141 64.21 -49.90 42.84
C ALA A 141 65.18 -51.09 42.74
N VAL A 142 64.84 -52.13 41.98
CA VAL A 142 65.76 -53.26 41.70
C VAL A 142 66.89 -52.85 40.76
N VAL A 143 66.61 -52.02 39.75
CA VAL A 143 67.62 -51.42 38.85
C VAL A 143 68.67 -50.65 39.66
N ALA A 144 68.26 -49.96 40.73
CA ALA A 144 69.15 -49.26 41.65
C ALA A 144 70.23 -50.14 42.27
N THR A 145 69.98 -51.44 42.42
CA THR A 145 70.95 -52.38 43.00
C THR A 145 72.19 -52.61 42.12
N TYR A 146 72.14 -52.25 40.83
CA TYR A 146 73.34 -52.32 39.98
C TYR A 146 74.33 -51.20 40.21
N GLU A 147 73.93 -50.13 40.93
CA GLU A 147 74.79 -48.96 41.21
C GLU A 147 75.51 -48.49 39.93
N ASP A 148 74.76 -48.36 38.84
CA ASP A 148 75.23 -47.91 37.52
C ASP A 148 74.17 -46.98 36.92
N TRP A 149 74.55 -45.77 36.53
CA TRP A 149 73.62 -44.76 36.01
C TRP A 149 73.01 -45.15 34.65
N LEU A 150 73.75 -45.91 33.83
CA LEU A 150 73.31 -46.27 32.48
C LEU A 150 72.03 -47.13 32.49
N PRO A 151 71.93 -48.17 33.33
CA PRO A 151 70.68 -48.83 33.73
C PRO A 151 69.47 -47.94 33.98
N PHE A 152 69.64 -46.87 34.76
CA PHE A 152 68.55 -45.95 35.09
C PHE A 152 68.13 -45.11 33.89
N ALA A 153 69.10 -44.61 33.12
CA ALA A 153 68.82 -43.85 31.89
C ALA A 153 68.11 -44.71 30.84
N LEU A 154 68.54 -45.96 30.66
CA LEU A 154 67.88 -46.93 29.79
C LEU A 154 66.46 -47.27 30.28
N GLY A 155 66.27 -47.44 31.59
CA GLY A 155 64.96 -47.71 32.16
C GLY A 155 63.97 -46.56 32.02
N LEU A 156 64.43 -45.32 32.27
CA LEU A 156 63.64 -44.11 32.07
C LEU A 156 63.25 -43.95 30.59
N GLY A 157 64.19 -44.14 29.67
CA GLY A 157 63.93 -44.10 28.23
C GLY A 157 62.92 -45.17 27.78
N TYR A 158 63.01 -46.38 28.35
CA TYR A 158 62.08 -47.47 28.06
C TYR A 158 60.65 -47.15 28.55
N VAL A 159 60.50 -46.62 29.77
CA VAL A 159 59.20 -46.22 30.33
C VAL A 159 58.57 -45.09 29.53
N VAL A 160 59.35 -44.09 29.11
CA VAL A 160 58.89 -42.99 28.23
C VAL A 160 58.43 -43.54 26.89
N PHE A 161 59.15 -44.50 26.31
CA PHE A 161 58.76 -45.13 25.06
C PHE A 161 57.45 -45.93 25.19
N THR A 162 57.27 -46.71 26.25
CA THR A 162 56.07 -47.56 26.42
C THR A 162 54.84 -46.77 26.86
N HIS A 163 54.97 -45.78 27.74
CA HIS A 163 53.83 -44.98 28.22
C HIS A 163 53.51 -43.78 27.32
N GLY A 164 54.53 -43.19 26.69
CA GLY A 164 54.38 -42.11 25.73
C GLY A 164 53.98 -42.63 24.35
N VAL A 165 54.85 -43.40 23.69
CA VAL A 165 54.64 -43.81 22.28
C VAL A 165 53.55 -44.89 22.18
N PHE A 166 53.67 -46.00 22.92
CA PHE A 166 52.63 -47.05 22.87
C PHE A 166 51.29 -46.62 23.47
N GLY A 167 51.33 -45.77 24.50
CA GLY A 167 50.13 -45.14 25.06
C GLY A 167 49.36 -44.25 24.08
N THR A 168 49.97 -43.84 22.96
CA THR A 168 49.28 -43.09 21.90
C THR A 168 48.75 -43.96 20.77
N ILE A 169 49.41 -45.11 20.50
CA ILE A 169 49.03 -46.01 19.42
C ILE A 169 47.87 -46.92 19.86
N GLU A 170 47.91 -47.43 21.09
CA GLU A 170 46.87 -48.31 21.61
C GLU A 170 46.59 -47.99 23.09
N ALA A 171 46.04 -46.80 23.31
CA ALA A 171 45.84 -46.20 24.63
C ALA A 171 45.06 -47.09 25.62
N SER A 172 44.12 -47.92 25.13
CA SER A 172 43.32 -48.82 25.97
C SER A 172 44.08 -50.03 26.54
N ARG A 173 45.28 -50.33 26.05
CA ARG A 173 46.15 -51.38 26.60
C ARG A 173 47.11 -50.85 27.68
N VAL A 174 47.34 -49.54 27.69
CA VAL A 174 48.22 -48.87 28.66
C VAL A 174 47.39 -48.23 29.78
N TYR A 175 46.20 -47.70 29.49
CA TYR A 175 45.37 -47.01 30.47
C TYR A 175 44.00 -47.67 30.61
N ASN A 176 43.54 -47.91 31.84
CA ASN A 176 42.23 -48.53 32.14
C ASN A 176 41.08 -47.55 32.38
N HIS A 177 41.31 -46.23 32.32
CA HIS A 177 40.29 -45.21 32.55
C HIS A 177 40.23 -44.18 31.43
N THR A 178 39.01 -43.75 31.11
CA THR A 178 38.69 -42.88 29.97
C THR A 178 39.48 -41.57 29.98
N ALA A 179 39.73 -40.99 31.16
CA ALA A 179 40.49 -39.74 31.27
C ALA A 179 41.95 -39.90 30.77
N ALA A 180 42.58 -41.06 30.97
CA ALA A 180 43.93 -41.33 30.49
C ALA A 180 43.95 -41.86 29.05
N ILE A 181 42.92 -42.58 28.62
CA ILE A 181 42.78 -43.01 27.22
C ILE A 181 42.59 -41.80 26.29
N ASN A 182 41.81 -40.80 26.72
CA ASN A 182 41.54 -39.59 25.90
C ASN A 182 42.67 -38.56 25.94
N ASN A 183 43.51 -38.57 26.97
CA ASN A 183 44.64 -37.65 27.11
C ASN A 183 45.93 -38.39 27.53
N PRO A 184 46.45 -39.31 26.70
CA PRO A 184 47.56 -40.20 27.08
C PRO A 184 48.86 -39.45 27.38
N TRP A 185 49.09 -38.27 26.76
CA TRP A 185 50.26 -37.44 27.03
C TRP A 185 50.22 -36.74 28.39
N VAL A 186 49.05 -36.27 28.86
CA VAL A 186 48.92 -35.60 30.16
C VAL A 186 49.16 -36.60 31.29
N TRP A 187 48.58 -37.80 31.18
CA TRP A 187 48.77 -38.85 32.17
C TRP A 187 50.15 -39.51 32.10
N GLY A 188 50.71 -39.66 30.89
CA GLY A 188 52.12 -40.03 30.70
C GLY A 188 53.09 -39.03 31.31
N LEU A 189 52.80 -37.72 31.25
CA LEU A 189 53.60 -36.67 31.89
C LEU A 189 53.52 -36.74 33.42
N ILE A 190 52.32 -36.91 34.00
CA ILE A 190 52.15 -37.09 35.45
C ILE A 190 52.93 -38.32 35.92
N HIS A 191 52.81 -39.45 35.22
CA HIS A 191 53.55 -40.68 35.53
C HIS A 191 55.07 -40.47 35.42
N GLY A 192 55.52 -39.80 34.35
CA GLY A 192 56.93 -39.45 34.13
C GLY A 192 57.50 -38.55 35.24
N ILE A 193 56.72 -37.60 35.77
CA ILE A 193 57.13 -36.74 36.90
C ILE A 193 57.34 -37.56 38.18
N PHE A 194 56.45 -38.51 38.49
CA PHE A 194 56.62 -39.40 39.65
C PHE A 194 57.83 -40.33 39.51
N VAL A 195 58.10 -40.86 38.31
CA VAL A 195 59.30 -41.66 38.03
C VAL A 195 60.57 -40.80 38.10
N LEU A 196 60.52 -39.55 37.66
CA LEU A 196 61.63 -38.60 37.79
C LEU A 196 61.91 -38.24 39.26
N PHE A 197 60.88 -38.03 40.08
CA PHE A 197 61.03 -37.84 41.52
C PHE A 197 61.60 -39.09 42.21
N LEU A 198 61.15 -40.30 41.83
CA LEU A 198 61.73 -41.55 42.32
C LEU A 198 63.22 -41.67 41.92
N ALA A 199 63.56 -41.37 40.67
CA ALA A 199 64.94 -41.42 40.18
C ALA A 199 65.84 -40.42 40.92
N LEU A 200 65.36 -39.19 41.15
CA LEU A 200 66.06 -38.18 41.95
C LEU A 200 66.20 -38.59 43.42
N ALA A 201 65.18 -39.21 44.01
CA ALA A 201 65.25 -39.74 45.39
C ALA A 201 66.24 -40.91 45.50
N LEU A 202 66.28 -41.81 44.53
CA LEU A 202 67.23 -42.93 44.47
C LEU A 202 68.67 -42.45 44.20
N LEU A 203 68.87 -41.46 43.32
CA LEU A 203 70.17 -40.81 43.09
C LEU A 203 70.64 -40.01 44.32
N SER A 204 69.73 -39.32 45.00
CA SER A 204 70.02 -38.61 46.26
C SER A 204 70.38 -39.57 47.39
N ASN A 205 69.66 -40.69 47.52
CA ASN A 205 70.01 -41.77 48.44
C ASN A 205 71.40 -42.34 48.11
N TRP A 206 71.78 -42.40 46.83
CA TRP A 206 73.07 -42.92 46.42
C TRP A 206 74.25 -42.00 46.77
N VAL A 207 74.13 -40.72 46.46
CA VAL A 207 75.12 -39.69 46.86
C VAL A 207 75.22 -39.62 48.39
N SER A 208 74.09 -39.80 49.11
CA SER A 208 74.07 -39.89 50.57
C SER A 208 74.72 -41.18 51.11
N THR A 209 74.57 -42.32 50.44
CA THR A 209 75.14 -43.62 50.86
C THR A 209 76.64 -43.74 50.55
N GLU A 210 77.14 -43.13 49.47
CA GLU A 210 78.58 -43.09 49.15
C GLU A 210 79.32 -42.09 50.06
N ARG A 211 78.71 -40.94 50.37
CA ARG A 211 79.23 -39.95 51.34
C ARG A 211 79.25 -40.51 52.78
N SER A 212 78.26 -41.34 53.15
CA SER A 212 78.23 -42.08 54.41
C SER A 212 79.25 -43.25 54.48
N ARG A 213 79.68 -43.80 53.33
CA ARG A 213 80.74 -44.84 53.25
C ARG A 213 82.17 -44.28 53.32
N GLU A 214 82.36 -43.03 52.91
CA GLU A 214 83.64 -42.33 53.05
C GLU A 214 83.86 -41.90 54.53
N GLU A 215 82.81 -41.37 55.18
CA GLU A 215 82.80 -41.03 56.62
C GLU A 215 82.88 -42.27 57.55
N ALA A 216 82.37 -43.44 57.12
CA ALA A 216 82.50 -44.71 57.86
C ALA A 216 83.88 -45.41 57.66
N ARG A 217 84.67 -45.04 56.66
CA ARG A 217 86.05 -45.55 56.46
C ARG A 217 87.09 -44.78 57.28
N GLU A 218 86.83 -43.52 57.61
CA GLU A 218 87.69 -42.72 58.50
C GLU A 218 87.44 -42.99 60.00
N GLN A 219 86.20 -43.31 60.40
CA GLN A 219 85.86 -43.61 61.81
C GLN A 219 86.34 -45.00 62.30
N LEU A 220 86.63 -45.95 61.41
CA LEU A 220 87.23 -47.25 61.74
C LEU A 220 88.77 -47.21 61.89
N ALA A 221 89.41 -46.09 61.51
CA ALA A 221 90.87 -45.90 61.65
C ALA A 221 91.27 -45.21 62.97
N GLN A 222 90.38 -44.47 63.63
CA GLN A 222 90.67 -43.72 64.87
C GLN A 222 90.11 -44.33 66.16
N ALA A 223 89.27 -45.37 66.09
CA ALA A 223 88.78 -46.12 67.26
C ALA A 223 89.72 -47.27 67.70
N ARG A 224 90.96 -47.29 67.21
CA ARG A 224 92.02 -48.19 67.71
C ARG A 224 92.93 -47.54 68.74
N ASP A 225 92.75 -46.26 69.10
CA ASP A 225 93.66 -45.62 70.05
C ASP A 225 93.03 -44.44 70.84
N ARG A 226 92.09 -44.77 71.73
CA ARG A 226 91.94 -44.05 73.01
C ARG A 226 92.06 -45.04 74.16
N ALA A 227 93.28 -45.50 74.39
CA ALA A 227 93.73 -45.73 75.75
C ALA A 227 94.24 -44.40 76.32
N GLN A 228 93.31 -43.52 76.78
CA GLN A 228 93.44 -42.54 77.89
C GLN A 228 92.57 -41.24 77.73
N GLN A 229 91.43 -41.17 78.47
CA GLN A 229 90.84 -40.03 79.26
C GLN A 229 90.50 -38.64 78.61
N ILE A 230 89.57 -37.73 79.04
CA ILE A 230 88.44 -37.54 80.00
C ILE A 230 87.75 -36.13 79.70
N ASP A 231 86.44 -35.93 80.08
CA ASP A 231 85.56 -34.72 80.33
C ASP A 231 85.33 -33.61 79.24
N ASP A 232 84.21 -32.86 79.10
CA ASP A 232 83.15 -32.35 80.01
C ASP A 232 81.87 -31.85 79.23
N LEU A 233 80.69 -31.76 79.86
CA LEU A 233 79.35 -31.65 79.22
C LEU A 233 78.32 -30.74 79.96
N GLU A 234 78.68 -29.53 80.42
CA GLU A 234 77.78 -28.64 81.21
C GLU A 234 77.19 -27.39 80.49
N ALA A 235 77.35 -27.20 79.17
CA ALA A 235 76.99 -25.93 78.50
C ALA A 235 75.62 -25.83 77.77
N LYS A 236 74.70 -26.80 77.89
CA LYS A 236 73.49 -26.89 77.01
C LYS A 236 72.14 -26.45 77.58
N GLN A 237 72.03 -25.99 78.83
CA GLN A 237 70.73 -25.70 79.45
C GLN A 237 70.18 -24.27 79.24
N THR A 238 71.00 -23.29 78.85
CA THR A 238 70.60 -21.86 78.90
C THR A 238 69.88 -21.32 77.65
N GLU A 239 69.84 -22.05 76.52
CA GLU A 239 69.27 -21.56 75.25
C GLU A 239 67.74 -21.78 75.11
N ILE A 240 67.13 -22.61 75.96
CA ILE A 240 65.70 -22.99 75.84
C ILE A 240 64.75 -21.94 76.43
N GLU A 241 65.17 -21.15 77.41
CA GLU A 241 64.28 -20.17 78.08
C GLU A 241 64.01 -18.91 77.24
N ARG A 242 64.90 -18.54 76.32
CA ARG A 242 64.77 -17.34 75.45
C ARG A 242 63.66 -17.45 74.39
N GLN A 243 63.28 -18.66 73.97
CA GLN A 243 62.29 -18.86 72.89
C GLN A 243 60.82 -18.79 73.35
N ARG A 244 60.55 -18.71 74.66
CA ARG A 244 59.18 -18.76 75.19
C ARG A 244 58.50 -17.39 75.30
N GLU A 245 59.27 -16.30 75.48
CA GLU A 245 58.71 -14.94 75.62
C GLU A 245 58.25 -14.34 74.28
N GLU A 246 58.94 -14.61 73.17
CA GLU A 246 58.58 -14.10 71.83
C GLU A 246 57.24 -14.68 71.28
N ALA A 247 56.76 -15.80 71.84
CA ALA A 247 55.54 -16.46 71.39
C ALA A 247 54.24 -15.91 72.00
N GLU A 248 54.29 -15.26 73.17
CA GLU A 248 53.08 -14.72 73.81
C GLU A 248 52.64 -13.37 73.24
N GLU A 249 53.58 -12.53 72.79
CA GLU A 249 53.28 -11.20 72.22
C GLU A 249 52.55 -11.29 70.86
N ALA A 250 52.91 -12.26 70.02
CA ALA A 250 52.29 -12.48 68.71
C ALA A 250 50.82 -12.95 68.80
N LYS A 251 50.43 -13.61 69.90
CA LYS A 251 49.06 -14.12 70.09
C LYS A 251 48.07 -13.00 70.42
N ALA A 252 48.48 -12.02 71.22
CA ALA A 252 47.62 -10.91 71.63
C ALA A 252 47.31 -9.93 70.49
N GLU A 253 48.20 -9.79 69.50
CA GLU A 253 47.95 -8.96 68.30
C GLU A 253 46.95 -9.63 67.34
N ALA A 254 47.00 -10.97 67.21
CA ALA A 254 46.09 -11.73 66.37
C ALA A 254 44.64 -11.70 66.89
N GLU A 255 44.43 -11.76 68.21
CA GLU A 255 43.09 -11.73 68.81
C GLU A 255 42.38 -10.37 68.61
N ARG A 256 43.10 -9.24 68.63
CA ARG A 256 42.51 -7.91 68.35
C ARG A 256 42.12 -7.74 66.89
N LYS A 257 42.98 -8.15 65.96
CA LYS A 257 42.68 -8.12 64.51
C LYS A 257 41.51 -9.03 64.14
N MET A 258 41.34 -10.16 64.83
CA MET A 258 40.18 -11.05 64.63
C MET A 258 38.86 -10.47 65.16
N ALA A 259 38.88 -9.67 66.23
CA ALA A 259 37.68 -9.01 66.75
C ALA A 259 37.18 -7.88 65.81
N GLU A 260 38.10 -7.07 65.29
CA GLU A 260 37.80 -5.99 64.32
C GLU A 260 37.20 -6.54 63.01
N VAL A 261 37.74 -7.66 62.50
CA VAL A 261 37.18 -8.33 61.31
C VAL A 261 35.78 -8.90 61.58
N ARG A 262 35.50 -9.39 62.80
CA ARG A 262 34.17 -9.92 63.15
C ARG A 262 33.12 -8.80 63.18
N GLU A 263 33.40 -7.69 63.85
CA GLU A 263 32.48 -6.54 63.92
C GLU A 263 32.17 -5.96 62.54
N ARG A 264 33.20 -5.84 61.69
CA ARG A 264 33.05 -5.39 60.29
C ARG A 264 32.24 -6.38 59.43
N ASN A 265 32.39 -7.69 59.62
CA ASN A 265 31.58 -8.69 58.94
C ASN A 265 30.12 -8.66 59.42
N GLU A 266 29.88 -8.52 60.72
CA GLU A 266 28.51 -8.40 61.27
C GLU A 266 27.81 -7.13 60.77
N HIS A 267 28.53 -6.01 60.63
CA HIS A 267 28.02 -4.80 59.98
C HIS A 267 27.65 -5.04 58.52
N LEU A 268 28.56 -5.63 57.74
CA LEU A 268 28.32 -6.00 56.35
C LEU A 268 27.10 -6.91 56.17
N GLU A 269 26.91 -7.90 57.05
CA GLU A 269 25.75 -8.79 57.03
C GLU A 269 24.44 -8.03 57.27
N ARG A 270 24.39 -7.10 58.24
CA ARG A 270 23.20 -6.27 58.50
C ARG A 270 22.86 -5.35 57.33
N VAL A 271 23.85 -4.70 56.74
CA VAL A 271 23.65 -3.82 55.57
C VAL A 271 23.19 -4.66 54.38
N ALA A 272 23.78 -5.83 54.16
CA ALA A 272 23.38 -6.75 53.10
C ALA A 272 21.95 -7.28 53.30
N ASP A 273 21.53 -7.62 54.52
CA ASP A 273 20.17 -8.04 54.83
C ASP A 273 19.15 -6.92 54.57
N ARG A 274 19.48 -5.66 54.91
CA ARG A 274 18.65 -4.48 54.61
C ARG A 274 18.53 -4.24 53.11
N TYR A 275 19.63 -4.40 52.36
CA TYR A 275 19.62 -4.25 50.90
C TYR A 275 18.80 -5.36 50.25
N ARG A 276 18.98 -6.62 50.70
CA ARG A 276 18.17 -7.76 50.28
C ARG A 276 16.68 -7.48 50.47
N ALA A 277 16.26 -6.96 51.62
CA ALA A 277 14.86 -6.66 51.87
C ALA A 277 14.27 -5.59 50.91
N GLN A 278 15.04 -4.59 50.51
CA GLN A 278 14.57 -3.63 49.49
C GLN A 278 14.63 -4.22 48.07
N MET A 279 15.63 -5.06 47.78
CA MET A 279 15.70 -5.80 46.52
C MET A 279 14.51 -6.75 46.35
N ASP A 280 14.07 -7.42 47.42
CA ASP A 280 12.89 -8.29 47.41
C ASP A 280 11.63 -7.46 47.08
N ARG A 281 11.46 -6.29 47.72
CA ARG A 281 10.34 -5.37 47.40
C ARG A 281 10.37 -4.85 45.96
N ALA A 282 11.56 -4.51 45.45
CA ALA A 282 11.73 -4.11 44.06
C ALA A 282 11.41 -5.27 43.09
N ALA A 283 11.77 -6.51 43.44
CA ALA A 283 11.43 -7.70 42.66
C ALA A 283 9.93 -7.99 42.67
N ASP A 284 9.22 -7.62 43.75
CA ASP A 284 7.76 -7.68 43.86
C ASP A 284 7.04 -6.51 43.16
N GLY A 285 7.78 -5.63 42.46
CA GLY A 285 7.22 -4.55 41.63
C GLY A 285 7.25 -3.16 42.26
N ASP A 286 7.68 -2.99 43.52
CA ASP A 286 7.81 -1.66 44.13
C ASP A 286 9.13 -0.99 43.72
N LEU A 287 9.12 -0.29 42.59
CA LEU A 287 10.29 0.40 42.05
C LEU A 287 10.59 1.71 42.79
N SER A 288 9.68 2.18 43.65
CA SER A 288 9.84 3.40 44.44
C SER A 288 10.76 3.22 45.66
N VAL A 289 11.14 1.97 46.00
CA VAL A 289 12.01 1.67 47.14
C VAL A 289 13.42 2.18 46.93
N ARG A 290 14.08 2.58 48.02
CA ARG A 290 15.49 2.99 48.02
C ARG A 290 16.21 2.38 49.20
N VAL A 291 17.48 2.02 49.00
CA VAL A 291 18.37 1.61 50.08
C VAL A 291 19.09 2.83 50.66
N GLU A 292 19.29 2.81 51.97
CA GLU A 292 20.13 3.78 52.68
C GLU A 292 21.61 3.50 52.36
N ILE A 293 22.37 4.52 51.96
CA ILE A 293 23.78 4.37 51.60
C ILE A 293 24.59 4.10 52.87
N ASP A 294 25.45 3.08 52.83
CA ASP A 294 26.34 2.75 53.95
C ASP A 294 27.63 3.57 53.86
N ASP A 295 27.84 4.46 54.83
CA ASP A 295 29.02 5.34 54.89
C ASP A 295 30.23 4.68 55.60
N GLU A 296 30.03 3.49 56.21
CA GLU A 296 31.06 2.77 56.97
C GLU A 296 31.81 1.73 56.12
N ASN A 297 31.24 1.33 54.98
CA ASN A 297 31.86 0.41 54.02
C ASN A 297 31.70 0.90 52.58
N ASP A 298 32.79 1.41 52.00
CA ASP A 298 32.82 1.96 50.63
C ASP A 298 32.18 1.02 49.58
N ALA A 299 32.43 -0.29 49.67
CA ALA A 299 31.90 -1.26 48.71
C ALA A 299 30.37 -1.43 48.83
N MET A 300 29.82 -1.45 50.05
CA MET A 300 28.37 -1.47 50.25
C MET A 300 27.72 -0.13 49.87
N GLY A 301 28.38 1.00 50.15
CA GLY A 301 27.93 2.33 49.72
C GLY A 301 27.86 2.48 48.19
N GLU A 302 28.87 1.96 47.48
CA GLU A 302 28.87 1.88 46.00
C GLU A 302 27.73 1.00 45.48
N ILE A 303 27.50 -0.17 46.08
CA ILE A 303 26.37 -1.06 45.72
C ILE A 303 25.03 -0.35 45.93
N GLY A 304 24.85 0.36 47.05
CA GLY A 304 23.61 1.06 47.35
C GLY A 304 23.33 2.19 46.37
N THR A 305 24.38 2.93 46.00
CA THR A 305 24.30 4.01 45.02
C THR A 305 23.95 3.46 43.63
N ALA A 306 24.62 2.39 43.19
CA ALA A 306 24.34 1.75 41.92
C ALA A 306 22.93 1.14 41.86
N PHE A 307 22.47 0.52 42.95
CA PHE A 307 21.13 -0.04 43.07
C PHE A 307 20.04 1.04 42.99
N ASN A 308 20.20 2.13 43.75
CA ASN A 308 19.26 3.26 43.71
C ASN A 308 19.23 3.93 42.32
N GLY A 309 20.38 4.05 41.64
CA GLY A 309 20.46 4.55 40.26
C GLY A 309 19.72 3.66 39.27
N MET A 310 19.92 2.33 39.34
CA MET A 310 19.19 1.36 38.54
C MET A 310 17.68 1.43 38.76
N LEU A 311 17.23 1.50 40.03
CA LEU A 311 15.79 1.63 40.32
C LEU A 311 15.21 2.95 39.84
N ALA A 312 15.94 4.07 39.94
CA ALA A 312 15.46 5.34 39.42
C ALA A 312 15.26 5.30 37.90
N GLU A 313 16.16 4.64 37.16
CA GLU A 313 16.06 4.52 35.71
C GLU A 313 14.95 3.54 35.28
N LEU A 314 14.78 2.42 36.00
CA LEU A 314 13.66 1.49 35.80
C LEU A 314 12.31 2.13 36.14
N GLU A 315 12.23 2.86 37.25
CA GLU A 315 11.03 3.61 37.66
C GLU A 315 10.65 4.64 36.60
N SER A 316 11.61 5.46 36.14
CA SER A 316 11.37 6.44 35.07
C SER A 316 10.91 5.78 33.77
N THR A 317 11.51 4.63 33.42
CA THR A 317 11.12 3.89 32.20
C THR A 317 9.68 3.36 32.32
N VAL A 318 9.32 2.79 33.47
CA VAL A 318 7.96 2.28 33.69
C VAL A 318 6.93 3.41 33.71
N ASP A 319 7.23 4.55 34.34
CA ASP A 319 6.37 5.74 34.35
C ASP A 319 6.15 6.31 32.92
N GLU A 320 7.20 6.36 32.10
CA GLU A 320 7.12 6.78 30.71
C GLU A 320 6.26 5.83 29.87
N ILE A 321 6.41 4.51 30.04
CA ILE A 321 5.58 3.53 29.32
C ILE A 321 4.12 3.56 29.82
N GLN A 322 3.87 3.75 31.13
CA GLN A 322 2.51 3.92 31.66
C GLN A 322 1.83 5.16 31.06
N THR A 323 2.54 6.27 30.96
CA THR A 323 2.06 7.50 30.32
C THR A 323 1.78 7.29 28.84
N PHE A 324 2.71 6.68 28.11
CA PHE A 324 2.53 6.37 26.69
C PHE A 324 1.33 5.45 26.43
N ALA A 325 1.10 4.45 27.29
CA ALA A 325 -0.07 3.56 27.18
C ALA A 325 -1.40 4.34 27.37
N ASP A 326 -1.43 5.29 28.31
CA ASP A 326 -2.60 6.15 28.56
C ASP A 326 -2.86 7.11 27.40
N GLU A 327 -1.81 7.69 26.83
CA GLU A 327 -1.88 8.52 25.62
C GLU A 327 -2.41 7.71 24.43
N VAL A 328 -1.89 6.51 24.18
CA VAL A 328 -2.37 5.63 23.09
C VAL A 328 -3.84 5.25 23.28
N ALA A 329 -4.28 4.98 24.51
CA ALA A 329 -5.68 4.69 24.79
C ALA A 329 -6.58 5.91 24.51
N THR A 330 -6.16 7.10 24.91
CA THR A 330 -6.89 8.36 24.67
C THR A 330 -6.97 8.69 23.18
N GLU A 331 -5.86 8.60 22.46
CA GLU A 331 -5.82 8.83 21.01
C GLU A 331 -6.65 7.78 20.26
N SER A 332 -6.65 6.52 20.71
CA SER A 332 -7.51 5.47 20.13
C SER A 332 -9.00 5.80 20.29
N ASP A 333 -9.42 6.38 21.42
CA ASP A 333 -10.80 6.79 21.65
C ASP A 333 -11.22 7.96 20.75
N GLN A 334 -10.30 8.89 20.52
CA GLN A 334 -10.50 9.97 19.56
C GLN A 334 -10.66 9.44 18.14
N VAL A 335 -9.73 8.61 17.66
CA VAL A 335 -9.81 8.03 16.30
C VAL A 335 -11.07 7.17 16.14
N SER A 336 -11.49 6.43 17.18
CA SER A 336 -12.75 5.67 17.15
C SER A 336 -13.97 6.58 16.98
N THR A 337 -13.95 7.78 17.56
CA THR A 337 -15.03 8.77 17.41
C THR A 337 -15.04 9.33 15.98
N GLU A 338 -13.87 9.73 15.48
CA GLU A 338 -13.71 10.23 14.10
C GLU A 338 -14.12 9.18 13.04
N ALA A 339 -13.80 7.91 13.27
CA ALA A 339 -14.23 6.82 12.39
C ALA A 339 -15.76 6.63 12.38
N ALA A 340 -16.41 6.78 13.53
CA ALA A 340 -17.87 6.71 13.62
C ALA A 340 -18.57 7.88 12.90
N GLU A 341 -17.99 9.09 12.99
CA GLU A 341 -18.43 10.25 12.22
C GLU A 341 -18.24 10.04 10.72
N ALA A 342 -17.08 9.53 10.30
CA ALA A 342 -16.79 9.21 8.91
C ALA A 342 -17.76 8.16 8.34
N ARG A 343 -18.15 7.14 9.13
CA ARG A 343 -19.17 6.17 8.73
C ARG A 343 -20.51 6.85 8.47
N THR A 344 -20.95 7.71 9.39
CA THR A 344 -22.22 8.45 9.25
C THR A 344 -22.23 9.35 8.01
N ALA A 345 -21.09 10.00 7.72
CA ALA A 345 -20.92 10.78 6.50
C ALA A 345 -20.97 9.90 5.23
N SER A 346 -20.38 8.71 5.26
CA SER A 346 -20.40 7.74 4.15
C SER A 346 -21.81 7.17 3.89
N GLU A 347 -22.60 6.91 4.94
CA GLU A 347 -24.01 6.53 4.83
C GLU A 347 -24.84 7.65 4.17
N SER A 348 -24.64 8.90 4.62
CA SER A 348 -25.31 10.08 4.05
C SER A 348 -24.93 10.32 2.58
N LEU A 349 -23.67 10.03 2.22
CA LEU A 349 -23.20 10.08 0.83
C LEU A 349 -23.91 9.02 -0.02
N THR A 350 -24.06 7.80 0.49
CA THR A 350 -24.77 6.71 -0.20
C THR A 350 -26.23 7.07 -0.46
N GLU A 351 -26.94 7.60 0.54
CA GLU A 351 -28.32 8.09 0.36
C GLU A 351 -28.40 9.23 -0.67
N SER A 352 -27.40 10.12 -0.68
CA SER A 352 -27.34 11.21 -1.66
C SER A 352 -27.13 10.70 -3.08
N VAL A 353 -26.28 9.69 -3.26
CA VAL A 353 -26.05 9.01 -4.53
C VAL A 353 -27.33 8.34 -5.04
N GLU A 354 -28.07 7.61 -4.20
CA GLU A 354 -29.35 7.00 -4.59
C GLU A 354 -30.39 8.02 -5.05
N ARG A 355 -30.46 9.18 -4.35
CA ARG A 355 -31.34 10.28 -4.75
C ARG A 355 -30.92 10.89 -6.08
N ILE A 356 -29.63 11.03 -6.34
CA ILE A 356 -29.11 11.52 -7.63
C ILE A 356 -29.47 10.53 -8.73
N THR A 357 -29.21 9.23 -8.57
CA THR A 357 -29.58 8.20 -9.55
C THR A 357 -31.06 8.27 -9.90
N THR A 358 -31.93 8.34 -8.88
CA THR A 358 -33.39 8.44 -9.09
C THR A 358 -33.77 9.73 -9.85
N ALA A 359 -33.14 10.86 -9.51
CA ALA A 359 -33.39 12.13 -10.18
C ALA A 359 -32.92 12.11 -11.65
N THR A 360 -31.77 11.50 -11.92
CA THR A 360 -31.21 11.32 -13.27
C THR A 360 -32.11 10.44 -14.13
N ASP A 361 -32.64 9.33 -13.58
CA ASP A 361 -33.60 8.49 -14.30
C ASP A 361 -34.90 9.23 -14.64
N GLN A 362 -35.44 10.01 -13.68
CA GLN A 362 -36.61 10.86 -13.91
C GLN A 362 -36.33 11.98 -14.92
N GLN A 363 -35.12 12.52 -14.93
CA GLN A 363 -34.70 13.53 -15.89
C GLN A 363 -34.68 12.94 -17.31
N ARG A 364 -34.12 11.73 -17.49
CA ARG A 364 -34.14 11.03 -18.78
C ARG A 364 -35.55 10.84 -19.31
N GLU A 365 -36.48 10.33 -18.48
CA GLU A 365 -37.87 10.12 -18.89
C GLU A 365 -38.55 11.44 -19.33
N LYS A 366 -38.27 12.55 -18.63
CA LYS A 366 -38.79 13.87 -19.00
C LYS A 366 -38.18 14.41 -20.29
N LEU A 367 -36.89 14.17 -20.52
CA LEU A 367 -36.22 14.58 -21.75
C LEU A 367 -36.77 13.81 -22.95
N GLU A 368 -36.97 12.49 -22.82
CA GLU A 368 -37.63 11.66 -23.84
C GLU A 368 -39.03 12.20 -24.17
N ALA A 369 -39.86 12.47 -23.16
CA ALA A 369 -41.19 13.05 -23.37
C ALA A 369 -41.14 14.45 -24.02
N THR A 370 -40.12 15.25 -23.71
CA THR A 370 -39.94 16.58 -24.32
C THR A 370 -39.49 16.45 -25.79
N ALA A 371 -38.64 15.48 -26.11
CA ALA A 371 -38.23 15.20 -27.49
C ALA A 371 -39.41 14.74 -28.35
N ASP A 372 -40.30 13.92 -27.78
CA ASP A 372 -41.54 13.51 -28.45
C ASP A 372 -42.45 14.73 -28.73
N GLU A 373 -42.64 15.61 -27.75
CA GLU A 373 -43.42 16.86 -27.93
C GLU A 373 -42.80 17.78 -28.99
N MET A 374 -41.47 17.87 -29.07
CA MET A 374 -40.78 18.64 -30.13
C MET A 374 -41.02 18.03 -31.52
N THR A 375 -41.11 16.71 -31.61
CA THR A 375 -41.44 16.01 -32.86
C THR A 375 -42.87 16.34 -33.31
N ASP A 376 -43.83 16.34 -32.37
CA ASP A 376 -45.21 16.73 -32.63
C ASP A 376 -45.33 18.23 -33.00
N LEU A 377 -44.51 19.09 -32.37
CA LEU A 377 -44.43 20.51 -32.73
C LEU A 377 -43.90 20.69 -34.16
N SER A 378 -42.83 19.98 -34.56
CA SER A 378 -42.33 20.01 -35.93
C SER A 378 -43.40 19.61 -36.95
N ALA A 379 -44.18 18.56 -36.68
CA ALA A 379 -45.28 18.15 -37.55
C ALA A 379 -46.38 19.23 -37.66
N THR A 380 -46.66 19.92 -36.55
CA THR A 380 -47.64 21.02 -36.52
C THR A 380 -47.13 22.24 -37.30
N ILE A 381 -45.84 22.57 -37.19
CA ILE A 381 -45.20 23.63 -37.96
C ILE A 381 -45.31 23.35 -39.47
N GLU A 382 -45.05 22.11 -39.90
CA GLU A 382 -45.22 21.70 -41.30
C GLU A 382 -46.69 21.83 -41.78
N GLU A 383 -47.66 21.48 -40.92
CA GLU A 383 -49.09 21.62 -41.24
C GLU A 383 -49.52 23.09 -41.37
N VAL A 384 -49.01 23.96 -40.49
CA VAL A 384 -49.23 25.41 -40.58
C VAL A 384 -48.59 25.98 -41.84
N ALA A 385 -47.37 25.56 -42.19
CA ALA A 385 -46.69 25.97 -43.42
C ALA A 385 -47.52 25.62 -44.68
N ALA A 386 -48.00 24.38 -44.76
CA ALA A 386 -48.84 23.93 -45.87
C ALA A 386 -50.19 24.68 -45.93
N SER A 387 -50.77 24.99 -44.77
CA SER A 387 -52.00 25.77 -44.67
C SER A 387 -51.79 27.21 -45.11
N ALA A 388 -50.68 27.85 -44.70
CA ALA A 388 -50.29 29.18 -45.12
C ALA A 388 -50.15 29.25 -46.65
N GLU A 389 -49.40 28.33 -47.27
CA GLU A 389 -49.25 28.26 -48.74
C GLU A 389 -50.60 28.15 -49.45
N THR A 390 -51.51 27.31 -48.93
CA THR A 390 -52.86 27.16 -49.50
C THR A 390 -53.67 28.48 -49.44
N VAL A 391 -53.52 29.25 -48.36
CA VAL A 391 -54.19 30.56 -48.22
C VAL A 391 -53.56 31.61 -49.13
N ALA A 392 -52.23 31.60 -49.33
CA ALA A 392 -51.55 32.45 -50.31
C ALA A 392 -52.07 32.18 -51.73
N GLU A 393 -52.09 30.90 -52.15
CA GLU A 393 -52.62 30.50 -53.46
C GLU A 393 -54.08 30.95 -53.65
N SER A 394 -54.92 30.82 -52.62
CA SER A 394 -56.32 31.25 -52.65
C SER A 394 -56.47 32.77 -52.70
N SER A 395 -55.60 33.52 -52.00
CA SER A 395 -55.59 34.98 -52.02
C SER A 395 -55.21 35.50 -53.40
N GLN A 396 -54.15 34.95 -54.00
CA GLN A 396 -53.74 35.28 -55.37
C GLN A 396 -54.85 34.97 -56.39
N ALA A 397 -55.50 33.80 -56.27
CA ALA A 397 -56.62 33.45 -57.14
C ALA A 397 -57.82 34.40 -56.97
N THR A 398 -58.03 34.93 -55.77
CA THR A 398 -59.09 35.91 -55.47
C THR A 398 -58.78 37.26 -56.10
N ALA A 399 -57.53 37.74 -55.99
CA ALA A 399 -57.07 38.96 -56.66
C ALA A 399 -57.25 38.83 -58.19
N ASP A 400 -56.82 37.72 -58.79
CA ASP A 400 -56.99 37.46 -60.23
C ASP A 400 -58.47 37.43 -60.67
N VAL A 401 -59.40 37.03 -59.79
CA VAL A 401 -60.84 37.07 -60.05
C VAL A 401 -61.36 38.50 -59.96
N ALA A 402 -60.92 39.27 -58.97
CA ALA A 402 -61.30 40.66 -58.75
C ALA A 402 -60.87 41.53 -59.94
N ASP A 403 -59.61 41.44 -60.38
CA ASP A 403 -59.08 42.19 -61.52
C ASP A 403 -59.87 41.90 -62.82
N ARG A 404 -60.25 40.63 -63.06
CA ARG A 404 -61.10 40.26 -64.19
C ARG A 404 -62.53 40.76 -64.06
N GLY A 405 -63.04 40.84 -62.82
CA GLY A 405 -64.33 41.42 -62.48
C GLY A 405 -64.37 42.92 -62.81
N GLU A 406 -63.36 43.65 -62.35
CA GLU A 406 -63.15 45.08 -62.61
C GLU A 406 -63.07 45.36 -64.12
N GLU A 407 -62.24 44.62 -64.87
CA GLU A 407 -62.12 44.79 -66.33
C GLU A 407 -63.48 44.54 -67.04
N THR A 408 -64.26 43.59 -66.55
CA THR A 408 -65.58 43.29 -67.09
C THR A 408 -66.61 44.37 -66.78
N ALA A 409 -66.58 44.93 -65.57
CA ALA A 409 -67.42 46.04 -65.17
C ALA A 409 -67.08 47.30 -65.97
N HIS A 410 -65.79 47.62 -66.17
CA HIS A 410 -65.37 48.72 -67.05
C HIS A 410 -65.87 48.58 -68.49
N ARG A 411 -65.77 47.38 -69.08
CA ARG A 411 -66.33 47.11 -70.41
C ARG A 411 -67.85 47.28 -70.46
N ALA A 412 -68.57 46.86 -69.41
CA ALA A 412 -70.01 47.05 -69.31
C ALA A 412 -70.38 48.54 -69.19
N ARG A 413 -69.58 49.33 -68.47
CA ARG A 413 -69.75 50.78 -68.36
C ARG A 413 -69.62 51.48 -69.71
N GLU A 414 -68.58 51.16 -70.49
CA GLU A 414 -68.42 51.69 -71.85
C GLU A 414 -69.63 51.36 -72.74
N GLN A 415 -70.11 50.12 -72.70
CA GLN A 415 -71.31 49.73 -73.46
C GLN A 415 -72.57 50.46 -73.01
N ALA A 416 -72.76 50.70 -71.71
CA ALA A 416 -73.89 51.48 -71.21
C ALA A 416 -73.81 52.94 -71.66
N GLN A 417 -72.61 53.53 -71.71
CA GLN A 417 -72.39 54.87 -72.26
C GLN A 417 -72.71 54.94 -73.74
N ASP A 418 -72.31 53.95 -74.54
CA ASP A 418 -72.68 53.86 -75.96
C ASP A 418 -74.20 53.78 -76.15
N VAL A 419 -74.90 53.01 -75.31
CA VAL A 419 -76.37 52.92 -75.32
C VAL A 419 -77.01 54.27 -74.98
N ARG A 420 -76.50 54.99 -73.97
CA ARG A 420 -76.98 56.34 -73.64
C ARG A 420 -76.88 57.28 -74.84
N THR A 421 -75.72 57.32 -75.51
CA THR A 421 -75.53 58.14 -76.71
C THR A 421 -76.43 57.72 -77.87
N ALA A 422 -76.73 56.43 -78.03
CA ALA A 422 -77.69 55.97 -79.03
C ALA A 422 -79.14 56.41 -78.72
N ILE A 423 -79.52 56.47 -77.44
CA ILE A 423 -80.81 56.98 -76.98
C ILE A 423 -80.91 58.48 -77.23
N GLU A 424 -79.89 59.27 -76.85
CA GLU A 424 -79.81 60.72 -77.13
C GLU A 424 -80.00 61.01 -78.63
N SER A 425 -79.27 60.30 -79.50
CA SER A 425 -79.42 60.45 -80.95
C SER A 425 -80.80 60.03 -81.47
N THR A 426 -81.46 59.09 -80.81
CA THR A 426 -82.84 58.69 -81.15
C THR A 426 -83.82 59.78 -80.78
N VAL A 427 -83.66 60.42 -79.62
CA VAL A 427 -84.49 61.57 -79.20
C VAL A 427 -84.37 62.71 -80.22
N GLU A 428 -83.15 63.10 -80.60
CA GLU A 428 -82.92 64.16 -81.60
C GLU A 428 -83.62 63.85 -82.96
N ARG A 429 -83.58 62.59 -83.39
CA ARG A 429 -84.24 62.16 -84.64
C ARG A 429 -85.76 62.22 -84.56
N VAL A 430 -86.34 61.89 -83.41
CA VAL A 430 -87.79 61.94 -83.20
C VAL A 430 -88.27 63.39 -83.05
N GLU A 431 -87.49 64.25 -82.41
CA GLU A 431 -87.78 65.70 -82.36
C GLU A 431 -87.76 66.32 -83.76
N SER A 432 -86.77 65.98 -84.59
CA SER A 432 -86.75 66.41 -85.99
C SER A 432 -87.93 65.87 -86.82
N LEU A 433 -88.50 64.71 -86.45
CA LEU A 433 -89.73 64.19 -87.06
C LEU A 433 -90.95 65.00 -86.61
N ASP A 434 -91.05 65.39 -85.33
CA ASP A 434 -92.15 66.25 -84.84
C ASP A 434 -92.12 67.62 -85.54
N GLU A 435 -90.94 68.22 -85.74
CA GLU A 435 -90.78 69.47 -86.52
C GLU A 435 -91.22 69.32 -87.98
N GLN A 436 -90.85 68.20 -88.64
CA GLN A 436 -91.33 67.91 -90.00
C GLN A 436 -92.85 67.71 -90.05
N MET A 437 -93.45 67.11 -89.02
CA MET A 437 -94.89 66.94 -88.93
C MET A 437 -95.61 68.28 -88.71
N ASP A 438 -95.01 69.22 -87.98
CA ASP A 438 -95.48 70.60 -87.87
C ASP A 438 -95.49 71.30 -89.24
N GLU A 439 -94.39 71.21 -90.00
CA GLU A 439 -94.30 71.81 -91.34
C GLU A 439 -95.33 71.20 -92.32
N ILE A 440 -95.53 69.86 -92.27
CA ILE A 440 -96.57 69.20 -93.07
C ILE A 440 -97.96 69.66 -92.62
N GLY A 441 -98.19 69.87 -91.32
CA GLY A 441 -99.44 70.40 -90.78
C GLY A 441 -99.80 71.76 -91.39
N GLU A 442 -98.85 72.70 -91.43
CA GLU A 442 -99.05 74.02 -92.05
C GLU A 442 -99.40 73.91 -93.55
N ILE A 443 -98.77 72.99 -94.27
CA ILE A 443 -99.07 72.73 -95.69
C ILE A 443 -100.49 72.19 -95.85
N VAL A 444 -100.92 71.28 -94.97
CA VAL A 444 -102.25 70.66 -95.02
C VAL A 444 -103.35 71.68 -94.66
N GLU A 445 -103.10 72.55 -93.68
CA GLU A 445 -103.99 73.68 -93.35
C GLU A 445 -104.17 74.62 -94.56
N LEU A 446 -103.05 74.98 -95.23
CA LEU A 446 -103.09 75.76 -96.47
C LEU A 446 -103.88 75.06 -97.59
N ILE A 447 -103.74 73.74 -97.74
CA ILE A 447 -104.53 72.96 -98.71
C ILE A 447 -106.02 73.00 -98.35
N GLY A 448 -106.36 72.89 -97.06
CA GLY A 448 -107.72 73.04 -96.55
C GLY A 448 -108.32 74.41 -96.88
N ASP A 449 -107.57 75.48 -96.63
CA ASP A 449 -107.95 76.86 -96.97
C ASP A 449 -108.15 77.06 -98.47
N ILE A 450 -107.25 76.53 -99.31
CA ILE A 450 -107.36 76.58 -100.77
C ILE A 450 -108.59 75.80 -101.23
N ALA A 451 -108.85 74.62 -100.67
CA ALA A 451 -110.04 73.84 -100.96
C ALA A 451 -111.31 74.59 -100.55
N GLU A 452 -111.29 75.33 -99.43
CA GLU A 452 -112.40 76.19 -99.02
C GLU A 452 -112.65 77.36 -99.96
N GLN A 453 -111.60 78.08 -100.34
CA GLN A 453 -111.71 79.15 -101.33
C GLN A 453 -112.19 78.62 -102.68
N THR A 454 -111.71 77.45 -103.10
CA THR A 454 -112.10 76.80 -104.36
C THR A 454 -113.58 76.39 -104.32
N ASN A 455 -114.05 75.83 -103.21
CA ASN A 455 -115.46 75.50 -102.99
C ASN A 455 -116.35 76.78 -103.06
N MET A 456 -115.91 77.87 -102.44
CA MET A 456 -116.62 79.17 -102.48
C MET A 456 -116.62 79.80 -103.88
N LEU A 457 -115.51 79.73 -104.62
CA LEU A 457 -115.43 80.18 -106.01
C LEU A 457 -116.32 79.34 -106.92
N ALA A 458 -116.32 78.02 -106.75
CA ALA A 458 -117.17 77.09 -107.48
C ALA A 458 -118.65 77.32 -107.17
N LEU A 459 -119.01 77.59 -105.90
CA LEU A 459 -120.36 77.95 -105.49
C LEU A 459 -120.82 79.28 -106.13
N ASN A 460 -119.96 80.30 -106.10
CA ASN A 460 -120.24 81.58 -106.77
C ASN A 460 -120.39 81.42 -108.29
N ALA A 461 -119.55 80.59 -108.92
CA ALA A 461 -119.64 80.27 -110.34
C ALA A 461 -120.93 79.50 -110.69
N ASN A 462 -121.35 78.56 -109.84
CA ASN A 462 -122.64 77.86 -109.97
C ASN A 462 -123.83 78.82 -109.86
N ILE A 463 -123.79 79.76 -108.90
CA ILE A 463 -124.81 80.79 -108.73
C ILE A 463 -124.89 81.70 -109.96
N GLU A 464 -123.75 82.11 -110.51
CA GLU A 464 -123.71 82.98 -111.70
C GLU A 464 -124.11 82.24 -112.98
N ALA A 465 -123.75 80.96 -113.12
CA ALA A 465 -124.23 80.08 -114.19
C ALA A 465 -125.76 79.90 -114.15
N ALA A 466 -126.34 79.75 -112.95
CA ALA A 466 -127.79 79.72 -112.75
C ALA A 466 -128.47 81.07 -113.06
N ARG A 467 -127.79 82.20 -112.86
CA ARG A 467 -128.26 83.55 -113.23
C ARG A 467 -128.22 83.83 -114.74
N ALA A 468 -127.18 83.37 -115.43
CA ALA A 468 -127.04 83.54 -116.88
C ALA A 468 -128.03 82.66 -117.69
N GLY A 469 -128.53 81.57 -117.10
CA GLY A 469 -129.49 80.64 -117.72
C GLY A 469 -130.90 81.21 -117.95
N ASP A 470 -131.30 82.29 -117.27
CA ASP A 470 -132.63 82.93 -117.45
C ASP A 470 -132.71 83.75 -118.76
N GLY A 471 -131.58 83.91 -119.46
CA GLY A 471 -131.40 84.67 -120.71
C GLY A 471 -131.12 83.85 -121.97
N GLY A 472 -131.71 82.65 -122.14
CA GLY A 472 -131.93 82.04 -123.45
C GLY A 472 -130.73 81.57 -124.29
N GLY A 473 -129.74 80.89 -123.71
CA GLY A 473 -128.72 80.15 -124.48
C GLY A 473 -128.06 78.98 -123.71
N ASP A 474 -127.81 77.86 -124.41
CA ASP A 474 -127.20 76.58 -123.95
C ASP A 474 -125.82 76.69 -123.24
N ALA A 475 -125.22 77.88 -123.17
CA ALA A 475 -123.88 78.07 -122.62
C ALA A 475 -123.81 78.11 -121.08
N GLY A 476 -124.91 78.43 -120.39
CA GLY A 476 -124.95 78.50 -118.91
C GLY A 476 -125.01 77.13 -118.23
N ASP A 477 -125.61 76.13 -118.88
CA ASP A 477 -125.85 74.80 -118.32
C ASP A 477 -124.55 73.95 -118.25
N GLY A 478 -123.69 74.04 -119.28
CA GLY A 478 -122.37 73.39 -119.28
C GLY A 478 -121.40 73.96 -118.24
N PHE A 479 -121.48 75.26 -117.95
CA PHE A 479 -120.68 75.91 -116.90
C PHE A 479 -121.11 75.50 -115.48
N ALA A 480 -122.42 75.30 -115.26
CA ALA A 480 -122.94 74.82 -113.97
C ALA A 480 -122.50 73.38 -113.65
N VAL A 481 -122.41 72.50 -114.66
CA VAL A 481 -121.87 71.14 -114.48
C VAL A 481 -120.42 71.16 -114.04
N VAL A 482 -119.57 71.97 -114.71
CA VAL A 482 -118.15 72.11 -114.34
C VAL A 482 -118.00 72.75 -112.96
N ALA A 483 -118.80 73.75 -112.62
CA ALA A 483 -118.78 74.38 -111.30
C ALA A 483 -119.21 73.40 -110.18
N ASN A 484 -120.20 72.53 -110.41
CA ASN A 484 -120.54 71.46 -109.46
C ASN A 484 -119.43 70.42 -109.32
N GLU A 485 -118.75 70.06 -110.40
CA GLU A 485 -117.63 69.11 -110.34
C GLU A 485 -116.44 69.70 -109.56
N VAL A 486 -116.09 70.97 -109.80
CA VAL A 486 -115.04 71.67 -109.03
C VAL A 486 -115.44 71.82 -107.56
N LYS A 487 -116.73 72.05 -107.27
CA LYS A 487 -117.27 72.09 -105.90
C LYS A 487 -117.06 70.75 -105.19
N ASN A 488 -117.46 69.65 -105.83
CA ASN A 488 -117.29 68.31 -105.27
C ASN A 488 -115.82 67.96 -105.07
N LEU A 489 -114.94 68.28 -106.03
CA LEU A 489 -113.50 68.04 -105.91
C LEU A 489 -112.87 68.84 -104.78
N ALA A 490 -113.35 70.06 -104.54
CA ALA A 490 -112.92 70.91 -103.43
C ALA A 490 -113.43 70.37 -102.07
N GLU A 491 -114.65 69.85 -101.99
CA GLU A 491 -115.18 69.17 -100.80
C GLU A 491 -114.40 67.87 -100.50
N GLU A 492 -114.08 67.07 -101.52
CA GLU A 492 -113.22 65.88 -101.40
C GLU A 492 -111.79 66.24 -100.96
N THR A 493 -111.20 67.28 -101.55
CA THR A 493 -109.85 67.76 -101.16
C THR A 493 -109.85 68.24 -99.71
N ARG A 494 -110.90 68.94 -99.26
CA ARG A 494 -111.04 69.36 -97.86
C ARG A 494 -111.18 68.16 -96.92
N SER A 495 -111.97 67.15 -97.30
CA SER A 495 -112.10 65.92 -96.52
C SER A 495 -110.76 65.19 -96.42
N ALA A 496 -110.03 65.04 -97.53
CA ALA A 496 -108.73 64.41 -97.55
C ALA A 496 -107.69 65.18 -96.74
N ALA A 497 -107.71 66.53 -96.76
CA ALA A 497 -106.88 67.35 -95.89
C ALA A 497 -107.17 67.09 -94.40
N GLY A 498 -108.45 66.99 -94.01
CA GLY A 498 -108.84 66.65 -92.64
C GLY A 498 -108.47 65.22 -92.21
N ASP A 499 -108.43 64.27 -93.13
CA ASP A 499 -107.92 62.92 -92.87
C ASP A 499 -106.39 62.92 -92.66
N ILE A 500 -105.65 63.73 -93.44
CA ILE A 500 -104.20 63.91 -93.27
C ILE A 500 -103.89 64.63 -91.95
N GLU A 501 -104.67 65.64 -91.58
CA GLU A 501 -104.53 66.36 -90.32
C GLU A 501 -104.64 65.41 -89.12
N GLN A 502 -105.62 64.51 -89.12
CA GLN A 502 -105.73 63.46 -88.09
C GLN A 502 -104.53 62.51 -88.06
N LEU A 503 -103.97 62.14 -89.23
CA LEU A 503 -102.77 61.31 -89.30
C LEU A 503 -101.53 62.04 -88.75
N ILE A 504 -101.42 63.34 -88.97
CA ILE A 504 -100.36 64.18 -88.41
C ILE A 504 -100.49 64.25 -86.90
N GLU A 505 -101.68 64.56 -86.37
CA GLU A 505 -101.91 64.58 -84.92
C GLU A 505 -101.59 63.24 -84.26
N GLY A 506 -101.98 62.12 -84.89
CA GLY A 506 -101.63 60.76 -84.45
C GLY A 506 -100.12 60.52 -84.44
N THR A 507 -99.43 60.86 -85.53
CA THR A 507 -97.97 60.70 -85.65
C THR A 507 -97.22 61.54 -84.61
N ARG A 508 -97.67 62.78 -84.36
CA ARG A 508 -97.10 63.65 -83.33
C ARG A 508 -97.33 63.10 -81.91
N ALA A 509 -98.51 62.54 -81.64
CA ALA A 509 -98.76 61.88 -80.37
C ALA A 509 -97.82 60.68 -80.16
N GLU A 510 -97.63 59.85 -81.19
CA GLU A 510 -96.67 58.74 -81.17
C GLU A 510 -95.21 59.21 -80.99
N SER A 511 -94.79 60.30 -81.67
CA SER A 511 -93.46 60.90 -81.50
C SER A 511 -93.21 61.37 -80.06
N ARG A 512 -94.19 62.06 -79.45
CA ARG A 512 -94.07 62.51 -78.05
C ARG A 512 -93.99 61.34 -77.07
N GLU A 513 -94.77 60.28 -77.31
CA GLU A 513 -94.69 59.06 -76.50
C GLU A 513 -93.32 58.38 -76.66
N ALA A 514 -92.78 58.31 -77.88
CA ALA A 514 -91.47 57.75 -78.15
C ALA A 514 -90.35 58.53 -77.45
N VAL A 515 -90.38 59.87 -77.45
CA VAL A 515 -89.43 60.71 -76.69
C VAL A 515 -89.54 60.44 -75.20
N ALA A 516 -90.75 60.40 -74.63
CA ALA A 516 -90.94 60.12 -73.21
C ALA A 516 -90.39 58.75 -72.81
N LYS A 517 -90.60 57.72 -73.65
CA LYS A 517 -90.05 56.37 -73.44
C LYS A 517 -88.53 56.32 -73.59
N ALA A 518 -87.97 57.08 -74.53
CA ALA A 518 -86.52 57.20 -74.69
C ALA A 518 -85.87 57.86 -73.47
N GLN A 519 -86.47 58.92 -72.91
CA GLN A 519 -85.99 59.56 -71.67
C GLN A 519 -86.08 58.63 -70.45
N GLU A 520 -87.13 57.82 -70.34
CA GLU A 520 -87.25 56.79 -69.30
C GLU A 520 -86.13 55.73 -69.42
N ALA A 521 -85.82 55.32 -70.67
CA ALA A 521 -84.72 54.40 -70.94
C ALA A 521 -83.35 55.03 -70.64
N GLU A 522 -83.16 56.31 -70.96
CA GLU A 522 -81.94 57.07 -70.62
C GLU A 522 -81.71 57.09 -69.11
N SER A 523 -82.72 57.44 -68.33
CA SER A 523 -82.66 57.43 -66.85
C SER A 523 -82.28 56.04 -66.32
N SER A 524 -82.86 54.98 -66.88
CA SER A 524 -82.55 53.61 -66.48
C SER A 524 -81.10 53.22 -66.81
N VAL A 525 -80.54 53.73 -67.91
CA VAL A 525 -79.14 53.51 -68.28
C VAL A 525 -78.20 54.28 -67.35
N VAL A 526 -78.55 55.51 -66.94
CA VAL A 526 -77.77 56.29 -65.97
C VAL A 526 -77.72 55.56 -64.62
N GLU A 527 -78.85 55.09 -64.10
CA GLU A 527 -78.89 54.26 -62.88
C GLU A 527 -78.07 52.97 -63.06
N GLY A 528 -78.10 52.37 -64.25
CA GLY A 528 -77.28 51.20 -64.58
C GLY A 528 -75.78 51.49 -64.58
N ILE A 529 -75.34 52.67 -65.03
CA ILE A 529 -73.94 53.09 -64.98
C ILE A 529 -73.49 53.27 -63.53
N GLU A 530 -74.29 53.91 -62.67
CA GLU A 530 -74.00 54.06 -61.25
C GLU A 530 -73.82 52.69 -60.57
N ALA A 531 -74.72 51.75 -60.84
CA ALA A 531 -74.61 50.38 -60.30
C ALA A 531 -73.37 49.61 -60.82
N ILE A 532 -72.87 49.93 -62.01
CA ILE A 532 -71.63 49.36 -62.56
C ILE A 532 -70.41 49.99 -61.88
N ASP A 533 -70.41 51.30 -61.65
CA ASP A 533 -69.33 51.98 -60.93
C ASP A 533 -69.23 51.46 -59.48
N ASP A 534 -70.36 51.25 -58.79
CA ASP A 534 -70.39 50.59 -57.46
C ASP A 534 -69.76 49.18 -57.50
N ALA A 535 -69.96 48.45 -58.60
CA ALA A 535 -69.37 47.12 -58.79
C ALA A 535 -67.85 47.18 -59.06
N VAL A 536 -67.36 48.22 -59.73
CA VAL A 536 -65.92 48.47 -59.92
C VAL A 536 -65.27 48.69 -58.56
N GLU A 537 -65.80 49.61 -57.74
CA GLU A 537 -65.28 49.88 -56.39
C GLU A 537 -65.27 48.60 -55.54
N ALA A 538 -66.33 47.79 -55.60
CA ALA A 538 -66.38 46.52 -54.88
C ALA A 538 -65.30 45.51 -55.32
N PHE A 539 -64.93 45.48 -56.61
CA PHE A 539 -63.84 44.61 -57.07
C PHE A 539 -62.46 45.16 -56.68
N GLU A 540 -62.26 46.48 -56.71
CA GLU A 540 -61.03 47.12 -56.20
C GLU A 540 -60.82 46.76 -54.72
N ASP A 541 -61.86 46.90 -53.88
CA ASP A 541 -61.83 46.52 -52.46
C ASP A 541 -61.47 45.03 -52.28
N VAL A 542 -62.03 44.12 -53.10
CA VAL A 542 -61.70 42.68 -53.00
C VAL A 542 -60.24 42.41 -53.36
N SER A 543 -59.70 43.10 -54.37
CA SER A 543 -58.30 42.96 -54.77
C SER A 543 -57.36 43.46 -53.66
N GLU A 544 -57.67 44.61 -53.04
CA GLU A 544 -56.88 45.14 -51.91
C GLU A 544 -56.92 44.20 -50.68
N ASN A 545 -58.10 43.70 -50.30
CA ASN A 545 -58.23 42.74 -49.19
C ASN A 545 -57.50 41.42 -49.47
N ALA A 546 -57.50 40.95 -50.72
CA ALA A 546 -56.76 39.75 -51.12
C ALA A 546 -55.24 39.97 -51.00
N ALA A 547 -54.74 41.13 -51.42
CA ALA A 547 -53.34 41.51 -51.28
C ALA A 547 -52.92 41.67 -49.80
N GLU A 548 -53.77 42.24 -48.95
CA GLU A 548 -53.51 42.32 -47.52
C GLU A 548 -53.46 40.94 -46.87
N THR A 549 -54.35 40.03 -47.29
CA THR A 549 -54.34 38.62 -46.83
C THR A 549 -53.05 37.91 -47.25
N ASP A 550 -52.60 38.08 -48.49
CA ASP A 550 -51.34 37.51 -48.98
C ASP A 550 -50.12 38.00 -48.18
N ASN A 551 -50.04 39.31 -47.92
CA ASN A 551 -48.97 39.86 -47.06
C ASN A 551 -49.00 39.28 -45.65
N GLY A 552 -50.20 39.13 -45.04
CA GLY A 552 -50.34 38.50 -43.73
C GLY A 552 -49.92 37.03 -43.73
N VAL A 553 -50.14 36.30 -44.82
CA VAL A 553 -49.66 34.92 -44.98
C VAL A 553 -48.14 34.87 -45.10
N GLN A 554 -47.50 35.80 -45.82
CA GLN A 554 -46.03 35.86 -45.89
C GLN A 554 -45.40 36.08 -44.50
N GLU A 555 -45.99 36.93 -43.65
CA GLU A 555 -45.54 37.12 -42.27
C GLU A 555 -45.71 35.86 -41.40
N ILE A 556 -46.79 35.09 -41.64
CA ILE A 556 -46.97 33.76 -41.02
C ILE A 556 -45.86 32.80 -41.47
N SER A 557 -45.53 32.76 -42.77
CA SER A 557 -44.46 31.90 -43.30
C SER A 557 -43.10 32.22 -42.69
N ASP A 558 -42.75 33.51 -42.55
CA ASP A 558 -41.51 33.93 -41.88
C ASP A 558 -41.48 33.44 -40.41
N THR A 559 -42.61 33.55 -39.70
CA THR A 559 -42.74 33.08 -38.31
C THR A 559 -42.62 31.55 -38.20
N VAL A 560 -43.18 30.82 -39.17
CA VAL A 560 -43.10 29.36 -39.26
C VAL A 560 -41.64 28.92 -39.42
N ASP A 561 -40.87 29.60 -40.28
CA ASP A 561 -39.43 29.33 -40.46
C ASP A 561 -38.63 29.59 -39.17
N GLU A 562 -38.92 30.68 -38.46
CA GLU A 562 -38.29 30.98 -37.16
C GLU A 562 -38.64 29.93 -36.08
N GLN A 563 -39.89 29.45 -36.07
CA GLN A 563 -40.33 28.39 -35.17
C GLN A 563 -39.67 27.05 -35.49
N ALA A 564 -39.50 26.72 -36.77
CA ALA A 564 -38.78 25.51 -37.20
C ALA A 564 -37.33 25.53 -36.69
N ALA A 565 -36.61 26.64 -36.93
CA ALA A 565 -35.23 26.80 -36.46
C ALA A 565 -35.11 26.73 -34.92
N SER A 566 -36.05 27.37 -34.21
CA SER A 566 -36.08 27.32 -32.74
C SER A 566 -36.37 25.91 -32.21
N THR A 567 -37.20 25.14 -32.92
CA THR A 567 -37.50 23.74 -32.56
C THR A 567 -36.28 22.85 -32.78
N GLU A 568 -35.54 23.03 -33.88
CA GLU A 568 -34.28 22.32 -34.11
C GLU A 568 -33.24 22.63 -33.03
N GLU A 569 -33.11 23.89 -32.61
CA GLU A 569 -32.22 24.29 -31.52
C GLU A 569 -32.64 23.66 -30.18
N ALA A 570 -33.95 23.61 -29.90
CA ALA A 570 -34.50 22.96 -28.71
C ALA A 570 -34.19 21.46 -28.68
N VAL A 571 -34.33 20.76 -29.81
CA VAL A 571 -33.96 19.34 -29.94
C VAL A 571 -32.47 19.13 -29.68
N ALA A 572 -31.60 19.97 -30.25
CA ALA A 572 -30.16 19.90 -30.01
C ALA A 572 -29.80 20.10 -28.53
N MET A 573 -30.48 21.03 -27.83
CA MET A 573 -30.30 21.22 -26.39
C MET A 573 -30.78 20.01 -25.58
N ILE A 574 -31.88 19.37 -25.97
CA ILE A 574 -32.40 18.16 -25.31
C ILE A 574 -31.38 17.01 -25.45
N ASP A 575 -30.77 16.84 -26.62
CA ASP A 575 -29.72 15.85 -26.85
C ASP A 575 -28.49 16.11 -25.96
N GLU A 576 -28.04 17.36 -25.86
CA GLU A 576 -26.91 17.73 -24.98
C GLU A 576 -27.21 17.42 -23.51
N VAL A 577 -28.40 17.76 -23.02
CA VAL A 577 -28.80 17.46 -21.63
C VAL A 577 -28.95 15.94 -21.42
N THR A 578 -29.37 15.20 -22.44
CA THR A 578 -29.44 13.73 -22.40
C THR A 578 -28.05 13.11 -22.24
N ASP A 579 -27.06 13.62 -22.97
CA ASP A 579 -25.67 13.15 -22.83
C ASP A 579 -25.08 13.53 -21.46
N LEU A 580 -25.35 14.74 -20.97
CA LEU A 580 -24.95 15.15 -19.61
C LEU A 580 -25.60 14.27 -18.52
N SER A 581 -26.86 13.85 -18.74
CA SER A 581 -27.57 12.94 -17.84
C SER A 581 -26.90 11.55 -17.80
N ARG A 582 -26.42 11.05 -18.95
CA ARG A 582 -25.63 9.80 -19.02
C ARG A 582 -24.31 9.93 -18.28
N GLU A 583 -23.56 11.00 -18.49
CA GLU A 583 -22.30 11.27 -17.79
C GLU A 583 -22.52 11.36 -16.27
N THR A 584 -23.59 12.05 -15.84
CA THR A 584 -23.98 12.13 -14.43
C THR A 584 -24.26 10.75 -13.84
N ALA A 585 -24.91 9.85 -14.57
CA ALA A 585 -25.15 8.48 -14.13
C ALA A 585 -23.83 7.69 -13.95
N GLU A 586 -22.89 7.79 -14.90
CA GLU A 586 -21.59 7.14 -14.85
C GLU A 586 -20.73 7.64 -13.67
N GLU A 587 -20.73 8.96 -13.44
CA GLU A 587 -20.05 9.57 -12.29
C GLU A 587 -20.70 9.14 -10.97
N THR A 588 -22.03 9.06 -10.92
CA THR A 588 -22.77 8.60 -9.74
C THR A 588 -22.44 7.14 -9.40
N ASP A 589 -22.32 6.26 -10.40
CA ASP A 589 -21.86 4.88 -10.23
C ASP A 589 -20.43 4.83 -9.67
N THR A 590 -19.55 5.70 -10.16
CA THR A 590 -18.17 5.83 -9.66
C THR A 590 -18.13 6.26 -8.21
N VAL A 591 -18.91 7.30 -7.85
CA VAL A 591 -19.01 7.79 -6.45
C VAL A 591 -19.61 6.71 -5.55
N SER A 592 -20.61 5.95 -6.00
CA SER A 592 -21.18 4.81 -5.25
C SER A 592 -20.11 3.78 -4.90
N ARG A 593 -19.29 3.37 -5.89
CA ARG A 593 -18.18 2.43 -5.67
C ARG A 593 -17.16 2.99 -4.66
N VAL A 594 -16.78 4.26 -4.80
CA VAL A 594 -15.83 4.91 -3.88
C VAL A 594 -16.41 4.98 -2.45
N ALA A 595 -17.70 5.30 -2.30
CA ALA A 595 -18.36 5.31 -1.00
C ALA A 595 -18.36 3.92 -0.34
N GLN A 596 -18.57 2.85 -1.11
CA GLN A 596 -18.49 1.47 -0.62
C GLN A 596 -17.06 1.09 -0.20
N GLU A 597 -16.05 1.44 -0.99
CA GLU A 597 -14.64 1.23 -0.65
C GLU A 597 -14.23 2.00 0.61
N GLN A 598 -14.74 3.23 0.77
CA GLN A 598 -14.51 4.06 1.96
C GLN A 598 -15.16 3.45 3.21
N SER A 599 -16.39 2.95 3.11
CA SER A 599 -17.09 2.27 4.21
C SER A 599 -16.32 1.04 4.71
N ALA A 600 -15.79 0.23 3.77
CA ALA A 600 -14.93 -0.90 4.09
C ALA A 600 -13.64 -0.45 4.80
N SER A 601 -12.99 0.59 4.30
CA SER A 601 -11.75 1.14 4.89
C SER A 601 -11.97 1.68 6.32
N ILE A 602 -13.12 2.34 6.56
CA ILE A 602 -13.50 2.83 7.90
C ILE A 602 -13.71 1.65 8.85
N SER A 603 -14.39 0.59 8.39
CA SER A 603 -14.61 -0.62 9.20
C SER A 603 -13.29 -1.31 9.59
N GLU A 604 -12.32 -1.33 8.68
CA GLU A 604 -10.96 -1.84 8.98
C GLU A 604 -10.21 -0.95 9.98
N ALA A 605 -10.34 0.38 9.85
CA ALA A 605 -9.74 1.32 10.79
C ALA A 605 -10.35 1.19 12.20
N GLU A 606 -11.68 1.08 12.33
CA GLU A 606 -12.35 0.84 13.61
C GLU A 606 -11.84 -0.45 14.27
N ALA A 607 -11.67 -1.54 13.50
CA ALA A 607 -11.14 -2.79 14.02
C ALA A 607 -9.67 -2.68 14.47
N ALA A 608 -8.84 -1.96 13.71
CA ALA A 608 -7.43 -1.72 14.05
C ALA A 608 -7.29 -0.86 15.32
N VAL A 609 -8.09 0.21 15.44
CA VAL A 609 -8.12 1.12 16.60
C VAL A 609 -8.63 0.40 17.83
N SER A 610 -9.69 -0.41 17.70
CA SER A 610 -10.18 -1.25 18.79
C SER A 610 -9.10 -2.22 19.29
N THR A 611 -8.33 -2.83 18.38
CA THR A 611 -7.20 -3.69 18.74
C THR A 611 -6.10 -2.90 19.47
N LEU A 612 -5.76 -1.70 18.99
CA LEU A 612 -4.74 -0.85 19.60
C LEU A 612 -5.15 -0.43 21.02
N ARG A 613 -6.41 -0.03 21.20
CA ARG A 613 -7.00 0.29 22.51
C ARG A 613 -6.86 -0.88 23.48
N THR A 614 -7.29 -2.09 23.08
CA THR A 614 -7.16 -3.29 23.92
C THR A 614 -5.70 -3.59 24.27
N ARG A 615 -4.76 -3.41 23.33
CA ARG A 615 -3.33 -3.59 23.60
C ARG A 615 -2.78 -2.57 24.60
N ALA A 616 -3.23 -1.32 24.53
CA ALA A 616 -2.86 -0.28 25.46
C ALA A 616 -3.42 -0.55 26.86
N GLU A 617 -4.69 -0.98 26.96
CA GLU A 617 -5.32 -1.40 28.21
C GLU A 617 -4.62 -2.63 28.83
N ASP A 618 -4.27 -3.64 28.02
CA ASP A 618 -3.49 -4.81 28.45
C ASP A 618 -2.11 -4.40 29.00
N LEU A 619 -1.42 -3.50 28.29
CA LEU A 619 -0.12 -2.97 28.70
C LEU A 619 -0.23 -2.18 30.01
N GLN A 620 -1.25 -1.32 30.14
CA GLN A 620 -1.52 -0.56 31.36
C GLN A 620 -1.81 -1.49 32.54
N SER A 621 -2.56 -2.58 32.32
CA SER A 621 -2.81 -3.61 33.34
C SER A 621 -1.51 -4.31 33.78
N LEU A 622 -0.64 -4.69 32.85
CA LEU A 622 0.66 -5.31 33.18
C LEU A 622 1.57 -4.34 33.94
N LEU A 623 1.59 -3.07 33.54
CA LEU A 623 2.41 -2.05 34.18
C LEU A 623 1.88 -1.62 35.55
N SER A 624 0.58 -1.81 35.82
CA SER A 624 -0.03 -1.50 37.12
C SER A 624 0.47 -2.39 38.25
N GLU A 625 1.12 -3.52 37.94
CA GLU A 625 1.83 -4.36 38.92
C GLU A 625 3.06 -3.64 39.50
N PHE A 626 3.61 -2.66 38.78
CA PHE A 626 4.76 -1.88 39.22
C PHE A 626 4.31 -0.59 39.90
N THR A 627 4.80 -0.37 41.13
CA THR A 627 4.60 0.88 41.86
C THR A 627 5.76 1.83 41.57
N VAL A 628 5.44 2.95 40.93
CA VAL A 628 6.34 4.08 40.71
C VAL A 628 5.88 5.25 41.59
N GLN A 629 6.80 6.09 42.06
CA GLN A 629 6.43 7.36 42.66
C GLN A 629 5.81 8.22 41.57
N PRO A 630 4.61 8.81 41.80
CA PRO A 630 4.09 9.79 40.88
C PRO A 630 5.11 10.93 40.81
N GLY A 631 5.76 11.08 39.65
CA GLY A 631 6.70 12.16 39.42
C GLY A 631 6.03 13.48 39.80
N SER A 632 6.73 14.30 40.58
CA SER A 632 6.35 15.70 40.78
C SER A 632 6.19 16.33 39.40
N ARG A 633 4.94 16.44 38.95
CA ARG A 633 4.54 17.17 37.76
C ARG A 633 4.91 18.64 37.99
N ASP A 634 6.13 19.00 37.64
CA ASP A 634 6.49 20.40 37.50
C ASP A 634 5.77 20.90 36.25
N ALA A 635 4.80 21.76 36.51
CA ALA A 635 3.97 22.46 35.56
C ALA A 635 4.83 23.31 34.62
N THR A 636 5.41 22.72 33.57
CA THR A 636 6.09 23.46 32.49
C THR A 636 5.95 22.73 31.17
N GLY A 637 4.75 22.77 30.61
CA GLY A 637 4.43 22.24 29.29
C GLY A 637 3.30 23.03 28.65
N SER A 638 3.47 24.35 28.60
CA SER A 638 2.61 25.27 27.87
C SER A 638 2.45 24.79 26.42
N ASN A 639 1.22 24.49 25.98
CA ASN A 639 0.89 24.59 24.56
C ASN A 639 0.08 25.87 24.33
N PRO A 640 0.66 26.92 23.73
CA PRO A 640 -0.08 28.08 23.30
C PRO A 640 -0.74 27.79 21.94
N ALA A 641 -2.06 27.98 21.90
CA ALA A 641 -2.84 28.37 20.71
C ALA A 641 -2.76 27.46 19.46
N VAL A 642 -3.78 26.63 19.28
CA VAL A 642 -4.30 26.37 17.93
C VAL A 642 -5.25 27.52 17.60
N GLY A 643 -4.81 28.36 16.66
CA GLY A 643 -5.64 29.38 16.06
C GLY A 643 -6.74 28.72 15.23
N ASP A 644 -7.98 28.99 15.61
CA ASP A 644 -9.13 28.86 14.73
C ASP A 644 -8.99 29.89 13.60
N GLY A 645 -8.86 29.37 12.38
CA GLY A 645 -8.75 30.13 11.17
C GLY A 645 -8.99 29.25 9.97
N GLY A 646 -10.23 29.17 9.50
CA GLY A 646 -10.49 28.96 8.08
C GLY A 646 -11.69 28.11 7.70
N ASN A 647 -12.79 28.83 7.44
CA ASN A 647 -13.66 28.77 6.26
C ASN A 647 -14.62 27.57 6.05
#